data_AF-A0A2V7N1Z1-F1
#
_entry.id   AF-A0A2V7N1Z1-F1
#
_cell.length_a   1.000
_cell.length_b   1.000
_cell.length_c   1.000
_cell.angle_alpha   90.00
_cell.angle_beta   90.00
_cell.angle_gamma   90.00
#
_symmetry.space_group_name_H-M   'P 1'
#
loop_
_entity.id
_entity.type
_entity.pdbx_description
1 polymer ?
#
loop_
_entity_poly.entity_id
_entity_poly.type
_entity_poly.pdbx_seq_one_letter_code
_entity_poly.pdbx_strand_id
1 'polypeptide(L)'
;MKRRKPRRAVQRKPPRKPRPQPATPPAELARDADPLADAGLRPLLERYCRLGGVTQAALGPDHAELSLPPGERPFFRDRPSLRVAFSLDALERDPDAEIAVLGSPFLSQLLGAIRARGARLSLGLIAPTLPTPSDPTDVALTIPVRDGTAQLGATRSAVHPVGRLLARVVLRAGAGVEEAVVESEVYDLSAGARLSDDLAAAFRELEAGRVAPADRSAAAAATHVPAREPAELLELLLTHLRDKSADRVTARRALAEQELAAELGRLDRYFESILKEQSDPDAVGTVTALAERRRTEEIRRSQVKAVVHPLQLIEAAVLIQRAEWQLDSAPPRKRRATFSAQRPLGSTGAAPWIMACPHCGRPPAMLVICRHDHCACEACTHRCSVCAEDFCADHGIAQCRVDAQPACDEHVRVCPSCRLEHCTAHEGSCTEGEGHTACSACLAACGSCGRLVCNRHAEQSHTEAPKGSRRLCAACLRYCEGGTNEPVGVDEVAQCASCGKSVCTAHQAVCAVDGQAHCSPHLRRTDTSQRLVCARHRATCAHEPATLFASDEVGTCPICGKGVCESHRAACAHCGRSVCTADLSVESRRCATCGELAAVSDLPDAVVAAALTAIGRGPKPSRRWRMARDRSHLVVELDLGWKQMAVVTLRQGDNVADGVVKHSPLGSRKRST
;
A
#
# COMPACT_ATOMS: atom_id res chain seq x y z
N MET A 1 19.51 -75.27 -33.68
CA MET A 1 18.89 -75.93 -32.52
C MET A 1 17.48 -75.39 -32.32
N LYS A 2 16.47 -76.15 -32.72
CA LYS A 2 15.04 -75.86 -32.52
C LYS A 2 14.59 -76.60 -31.26
N ARG A 3 14.02 -75.92 -30.25
CA ARG A 3 13.28 -76.60 -29.17
C ARG A 3 11.87 -76.03 -29.05
N ARG A 4 10.94 -76.96 -29.30
CA ARG A 4 9.48 -76.86 -29.26
C ARG A 4 8.95 -76.91 -27.83
N LYS A 5 7.77 -76.31 -27.67
CA LYS A 5 6.81 -76.37 -26.54
C LYS A 5 6.55 -77.78 -25.98
N PRO A 6 6.07 -77.85 -24.72
CA PRO A 6 4.85 -78.58 -24.38
C PRO A 6 3.86 -77.68 -23.61
N ARG A 7 2.65 -77.44 -24.11
CA ARG A 7 1.39 -78.19 -23.91
C ARG A 7 0.82 -78.11 -22.47
N ARG A 8 -0.22 -77.26 -22.36
CA ARG A 8 -1.17 -77.08 -21.26
C ARG A 8 -1.81 -78.41 -20.84
N ALA A 9 -1.82 -78.66 -19.52
CA ALA A 9 -2.75 -79.59 -18.89
C ALA A 9 -4.04 -78.85 -18.51
N VAL A 10 -5.17 -79.45 -18.91
CA VAL A 10 -6.54 -79.03 -18.58
C VAL A 10 -6.92 -79.71 -17.28
N GLN A 11 -7.27 -78.94 -16.25
CA GLN A 11 -8.03 -79.44 -15.10
C GLN A 11 -9.41 -78.79 -15.07
N ARG A 12 -10.40 -79.69 -15.01
CA ARG A 12 -11.84 -79.46 -15.06
C ARG A 12 -12.33 -78.69 -13.82
N LYS A 13 -13.12 -77.64 -14.04
CA LYS A 13 -13.91 -76.97 -13.00
C LYS A 13 -15.13 -77.83 -12.61
N PRO A 14 -15.50 -77.93 -11.33
CA PRO A 14 -16.74 -78.58 -10.88
C PRO A 14 -17.98 -77.72 -11.23
N PRO A 15 -19.18 -78.33 -11.31
CA PRO A 15 -20.40 -77.67 -11.78
C PRO A 15 -20.88 -76.62 -10.77
N ARG A 16 -21.24 -75.44 -11.29
CA ARG A 16 -21.88 -74.36 -10.51
C ARG A 16 -23.26 -74.82 -10.05
N LYS A 17 -23.50 -74.79 -8.74
CA LYS A 17 -24.85 -74.83 -8.15
C LYS A 17 -25.67 -73.64 -8.66
N PRO A 18 -26.98 -73.80 -8.91
CA PRO A 18 -27.84 -72.69 -9.31
C PRO A 18 -27.95 -71.67 -8.18
N ARG A 19 -27.71 -70.40 -8.52
CA ARG A 19 -27.87 -69.26 -7.62
C ARG A 19 -29.37 -69.07 -7.39
N PRO A 20 -29.86 -68.96 -6.13
CA PRO A 20 -31.24 -68.65 -5.88
C PRO A 20 -31.54 -67.24 -6.44
N GLN A 21 -32.61 -67.14 -7.23
CA GLN A 21 -33.18 -65.86 -7.65
C GLN A 21 -33.57 -65.07 -6.40
N PRO A 22 -33.17 -63.79 -6.27
CA PRO A 22 -33.78 -62.93 -5.28
C PRO A 22 -35.23 -62.68 -5.73
N ALA A 23 -36.17 -63.07 -4.87
CA ALA A 23 -37.58 -62.74 -5.03
C ALA A 23 -37.71 -61.21 -5.15
N THR A 24 -38.28 -60.76 -6.26
CA THR A 24 -38.72 -59.39 -6.47
C THR A 24 -39.84 -59.10 -5.46
N PRO A 25 -39.70 -58.14 -4.53
CA PRO A 25 -40.85 -57.67 -3.78
C PRO A 25 -41.77 -56.88 -4.71
N PRO A 26 -43.09 -56.81 -4.44
CA PRO A 26 -44.03 -56.10 -5.29
C PRO A 26 -43.65 -54.62 -5.33
N ALA A 27 -43.55 -54.09 -6.55
CA ALA A 27 -43.50 -52.67 -6.80
C ALA A 27 -44.88 -52.08 -6.50
N GLU A 28 -45.11 -51.67 -5.26
CA GLU A 28 -46.22 -50.80 -4.91
C GLU A 28 -45.84 -49.99 -3.65
N LEU A 29 -45.95 -48.66 -3.76
CA LEU A 29 -45.67 -47.62 -2.77
C LEU A 29 -44.23 -47.07 -2.69
N ALA A 30 -43.57 -46.86 -3.83
CA ALA A 30 -42.68 -45.70 -3.96
C ALA A 30 -43.56 -44.46 -4.21
N ARG A 31 -44.13 -43.89 -3.14
CA ARG A 31 -44.64 -42.52 -3.18
C ARG A 31 -43.44 -41.58 -3.16
N ASP A 32 -43.44 -40.67 -4.13
CA ASP A 32 -42.57 -39.50 -4.31
C ASP A 32 -41.60 -39.24 -3.15
N ALA A 33 -40.32 -39.57 -3.35
CA ALA A 33 -39.26 -38.92 -2.60
C ALA A 33 -39.14 -37.50 -3.14
N ASP A 34 -39.59 -36.54 -2.34
CA ASP A 34 -39.47 -35.11 -2.60
C ASP A 34 -38.00 -34.75 -2.97
N PRO A 35 -37.73 -34.17 -4.16
CA PRO A 35 -36.37 -33.93 -4.68
C PRO A 35 -35.51 -32.99 -3.80
N LEU A 36 -36.08 -32.42 -2.74
CA LEU A 36 -35.40 -31.52 -1.81
C LEU A 36 -34.76 -32.23 -0.61
N ALA A 37 -35.19 -33.45 -0.28
CA ALA A 37 -34.76 -34.17 0.92
C ALA A 37 -33.53 -35.05 0.64
N ASP A 38 -32.33 -34.59 1.03
CA ASP A 38 -31.11 -35.39 0.94
C ASP A 38 -31.21 -36.61 1.88
N ALA A 39 -31.09 -37.82 1.31
CA ALA A 39 -31.19 -39.09 2.01
C ALA A 39 -30.19 -39.25 3.18
N GLY A 40 -29.10 -38.47 3.20
CA GLY A 40 -28.11 -38.47 4.27
C GLY A 40 -28.52 -37.69 5.54
N LEU A 41 -29.52 -36.81 5.46
CA LEU A 41 -29.87 -35.90 6.57
C LEU A 41 -30.53 -36.60 7.75
N ARG A 42 -31.44 -37.55 7.48
CA ARG A 42 -32.11 -38.29 8.54
C ARG A 42 -31.15 -39.17 9.36
N PRO A 43 -30.29 -40.01 8.75
CA PRO A 43 -29.29 -40.77 9.50
C PRO A 43 -28.34 -39.89 10.31
N LEU A 44 -27.99 -38.71 9.79
CA LEU A 44 -27.16 -37.73 10.50
C LEU A 44 -27.87 -37.21 11.75
N LEU A 45 -29.13 -36.81 11.63
CA LEU A 45 -29.92 -36.31 12.76
C LEU A 45 -30.14 -37.39 13.82
N GLU A 46 -30.48 -38.62 13.42
CA GLU A 46 -30.67 -39.73 14.34
C GLU A 46 -29.39 -40.04 15.13
N ARG A 47 -28.23 -39.99 14.45
CA ARG A 47 -26.93 -40.17 15.11
C ARG A 47 -26.63 -39.04 16.08
N TYR A 48 -26.91 -37.80 15.69
CA TYR A 48 -26.78 -36.65 16.59
C TYR A 48 -27.69 -36.79 17.80
N CYS A 49 -28.95 -37.16 17.62
CA CYS A 49 -29.90 -37.28 18.73
C CYS A 49 -29.44 -38.33 19.75
N ARG A 50 -28.96 -39.48 19.27
CA ARG A 50 -28.40 -40.55 20.11
C ARG A 50 -27.19 -40.10 20.93
N LEU A 51 -26.27 -39.34 20.32
CA LEU A 51 -25.04 -38.88 20.98
C LEU A 51 -25.29 -37.65 21.88
N GLY A 52 -26.24 -36.80 21.51
CA GLY A 52 -26.62 -35.59 22.22
C GLY A 52 -27.57 -35.82 23.40
N GLY A 53 -28.16 -37.02 23.49
CA GLY A 53 -29.25 -37.30 24.43
C GLY A 53 -30.54 -36.56 24.09
N VAL A 54 -30.72 -36.18 22.82
CA VAL A 54 -31.95 -35.55 22.32
C VAL A 54 -32.97 -36.66 22.12
N THR A 55 -34.17 -36.49 22.69
CA THR A 55 -35.25 -37.45 22.49
C THR A 55 -35.98 -37.10 21.20
N GLN A 56 -36.10 -38.05 20.29
CA GLN A 56 -36.79 -37.89 19.02
C GLN A 56 -38.12 -38.65 19.06
N ALA A 57 -39.23 -37.95 18.83
CA ALA A 57 -40.55 -38.53 18.69
C ALA A 57 -41.01 -38.38 17.23
N ALA A 58 -41.40 -39.48 16.58
CA ALA A 58 -41.97 -39.43 15.24
C ALA A 58 -43.43 -38.94 15.31
N LEU A 59 -43.73 -37.82 14.66
CA LEU A 59 -45.08 -37.25 14.58
C LEU A 59 -45.80 -37.67 13.28
N GLY A 60 -45.07 -38.21 12.31
CA GLY A 60 -45.62 -38.74 11.06
C GLY A 60 -44.52 -39.15 10.07
N PRO A 61 -44.88 -39.60 8.86
CA PRO A 61 -43.91 -39.78 7.79
C PRO A 61 -43.27 -38.41 7.47
N ASP A 62 -41.94 -38.37 7.52
CA ASP A 62 -41.14 -37.17 7.28
C ASP A 62 -41.39 -36.01 8.25
N HIS A 63 -41.86 -36.32 9.47
CA HIS A 63 -42.06 -35.33 10.53
C HIS A 63 -41.65 -35.87 11.90
N ALA A 64 -40.78 -35.16 12.61
CA ALA A 64 -40.33 -35.52 13.96
C ALA A 64 -40.28 -34.32 14.91
N GLU A 65 -40.56 -34.56 16.18
CA GLU A 65 -40.29 -33.61 17.27
C GLU A 65 -39.02 -34.01 18.01
N LEU A 66 -38.14 -33.04 18.25
CA LEU A 66 -36.91 -33.18 19.01
C LEU A 66 -37.08 -32.48 20.35
N SER A 67 -36.91 -33.21 21.45
CA SER A 67 -36.84 -32.65 22.81
C SER A 67 -35.38 -32.46 23.21
N LEU A 68 -34.98 -31.21 23.41
CA LEU A 68 -33.59 -30.80 23.62
C LEU A 68 -33.24 -30.74 25.13
N PRO A 69 -32.24 -31.51 25.59
CA PRO A 69 -31.73 -31.38 26.95
C PRO A 69 -31.04 -30.01 27.13
N PRO A 70 -30.90 -29.50 28.37
CA PRO A 70 -30.35 -28.16 28.64
C PRO A 70 -29.02 -27.86 27.93
N GLY A 71 -28.14 -28.85 27.79
CA GLY A 71 -26.85 -28.70 27.12
C GLY A 71 -26.90 -28.59 25.59
N GLU A 72 -28.05 -28.84 24.96
CA GLU A 72 -28.22 -28.72 23.50
C GLU A 72 -28.97 -27.47 23.07
N ARG A 73 -29.73 -26.86 23.97
CA ARG A 73 -30.60 -25.71 23.67
C ARG A 73 -29.85 -24.52 23.05
N PRO A 74 -28.63 -24.14 23.50
CA PRO A 74 -27.90 -23.01 22.92
C PRO A 74 -27.63 -23.14 21.41
N PHE A 75 -27.53 -24.37 20.89
CA PHE A 75 -27.30 -24.59 19.46
C PHE A 75 -28.56 -24.44 18.60
N PHE A 76 -29.74 -24.50 19.24
CA PHE A 76 -31.04 -24.41 18.58
C PHE A 76 -31.86 -23.23 19.12
N ARG A 77 -31.22 -22.08 19.33
CA ARG A 77 -31.86 -20.82 19.77
C ARG A 77 -32.56 -20.94 21.13
N ASP A 78 -31.96 -21.67 22.06
CA ASP A 78 -32.41 -21.89 23.43
C ASP A 78 -33.79 -22.55 23.57
N ARG A 79 -34.28 -23.20 22.51
CA ARG A 79 -35.59 -23.87 22.51
C ARG A 79 -35.55 -25.19 23.28
N PRO A 80 -36.60 -25.52 24.06
CA PRO A 80 -36.70 -26.79 24.77
C PRO A 80 -37.12 -27.95 23.84
N SER A 81 -37.84 -27.67 22.76
CA SER A 81 -38.16 -28.63 21.71
C SER A 81 -38.25 -27.94 20.34
N LEU A 82 -38.13 -28.72 19.28
CA LEU A 82 -38.36 -28.26 17.91
C LEU A 82 -39.03 -29.34 17.06
N ARG A 83 -39.82 -28.92 16.08
CA ARG A 83 -40.46 -29.81 15.09
C ARG A 83 -39.70 -29.70 13.78
N VAL A 84 -39.42 -30.84 13.15
CA VAL A 84 -38.57 -30.97 11.97
C VAL A 84 -39.30 -31.74 10.87
N ALA A 85 -39.49 -31.09 9.74
CA ALA A 85 -40.08 -31.66 8.54
C ALA A 85 -38.96 -32.05 7.55
N PHE A 86 -39.00 -33.27 7.02
CA PHE A 86 -38.07 -33.79 6.02
C PHE A 86 -38.63 -33.74 4.59
N SER A 87 -39.89 -33.34 4.41
CA SER A 87 -40.53 -33.14 3.10
C SER A 87 -41.43 -31.91 3.12
N LEU A 88 -41.72 -31.37 1.94
CA LEU A 88 -42.66 -30.25 1.79
C LEU A 88 -44.06 -30.64 2.27
N ASP A 89 -44.52 -31.85 1.97
CA ASP A 89 -45.80 -32.37 2.46
C ASP A 89 -45.90 -32.35 3.99
N ALA A 90 -44.79 -32.61 4.69
CA ALA A 90 -44.75 -32.57 6.15
C ALA A 90 -44.75 -31.12 6.68
N LEU A 91 -44.10 -30.19 5.97
CA LEU A 91 -44.10 -28.77 6.30
C LEU A 91 -45.46 -28.11 6.04
N GLU A 92 -46.16 -28.48 4.96
CA GLU A 92 -47.52 -27.99 4.68
C GLU A 92 -48.52 -28.42 5.75
N ARG A 93 -48.33 -29.62 6.33
CA ARG A 93 -49.14 -30.14 7.44
C ARG A 93 -48.81 -29.48 8.79
N ASP A 94 -47.60 -28.96 8.96
CA ASP A 94 -47.16 -28.24 10.16
C ASP A 94 -46.26 -27.05 9.78
N PRO A 95 -46.85 -25.87 9.50
CA PRO A 95 -46.10 -24.69 9.07
C PRO A 95 -45.11 -24.15 10.10
N ASP A 96 -45.23 -24.57 11.37
CA ASP A 96 -44.31 -24.18 12.44
C ASP A 96 -43.06 -25.09 12.52
N ALA A 97 -43.02 -26.18 11.74
CA ALA A 97 -41.88 -27.08 11.68
C ALA A 97 -40.71 -26.47 10.87
N GLU A 98 -39.47 -26.78 11.24
CA GLU A 98 -38.31 -26.42 10.44
C GLU A 98 -38.05 -27.47 9.35
N ILE A 99 -37.84 -27.00 8.12
CA ILE A 99 -37.52 -27.88 7.00
C ILE A 99 -36.04 -28.33 7.04
N ALA A 100 -35.80 -29.64 6.99
CA ALA A 100 -34.49 -30.27 6.99
C ALA A 100 -33.99 -30.52 5.57
N VAL A 101 -33.54 -29.46 4.90
CA VAL A 101 -32.96 -29.50 3.54
C VAL A 101 -31.59 -28.83 3.49
N LEU A 102 -30.82 -29.07 2.43
CA LEU A 102 -29.53 -28.41 2.21
C LEU A 102 -29.70 -26.88 2.17
N GLY A 103 -28.88 -26.16 2.94
CA GLY A 103 -28.97 -24.70 3.06
C GLY A 103 -30.02 -24.19 4.07
N SER A 104 -30.79 -25.07 4.71
CA SER A 104 -31.76 -24.66 5.73
C SER A 104 -31.09 -24.10 7.01
N PRO A 105 -31.77 -23.20 7.74
CA PRO A 105 -31.32 -22.75 9.06
C PRO A 105 -31.22 -23.91 10.07
N PHE A 106 -32.11 -24.90 9.98
CA PHE A 106 -32.07 -26.10 10.81
C PHE A 106 -30.77 -26.89 10.61
N LEU A 107 -30.44 -27.21 9.35
CA LEU A 107 -29.23 -27.95 9.04
C LEU A 107 -27.98 -27.17 9.46
N SER A 108 -27.98 -25.84 9.28
CA SER A 108 -26.88 -24.99 9.75
C SER A 108 -26.71 -25.04 11.27
N GLN A 109 -27.82 -25.04 12.03
CA GLN A 109 -27.81 -25.21 13.49
C GLN A 109 -27.31 -26.60 13.89
N LEU A 110 -27.82 -27.67 13.26
CA LEU A 110 -27.40 -29.05 13.50
C LEU A 110 -25.90 -29.24 13.24
N LEU A 111 -25.40 -28.75 12.11
CA LEU A 111 -23.97 -28.79 11.79
C LEU A 111 -23.15 -27.95 12.77
N GLY A 112 -23.66 -26.81 13.22
CA GLY A 112 -23.07 -26.00 14.29
C GLY A 112 -22.95 -26.77 15.60
N ALA A 113 -24.01 -27.46 16.03
CA ALA A 113 -24.04 -28.29 17.23
C ALA A 113 -23.07 -29.47 17.14
N ILE A 114 -23.08 -30.19 16.00
CA ILE A 114 -22.16 -31.30 15.72
C ILE A 114 -20.72 -30.81 15.77
N ARG A 115 -20.41 -29.66 15.16
CA ARG A 115 -19.05 -29.09 15.18
C ARG A 115 -18.65 -28.65 16.58
N ALA A 116 -19.53 -28.00 17.34
CA ALA A 116 -19.23 -27.56 18.69
C ALA A 116 -18.92 -28.74 19.62
N ARG A 117 -19.68 -29.84 19.51
CA ARG A 117 -19.43 -31.08 20.27
C ARG A 117 -18.22 -31.86 19.76
N GLY A 118 -18.07 -31.91 18.43
CA GLY A 118 -17.00 -32.63 17.76
C GLY A 118 -15.66 -31.90 17.82
N ALA A 119 -15.63 -30.61 18.15
CA ALA A 119 -14.40 -29.82 18.18
C ALA A 119 -13.37 -30.33 19.18
N ARG A 120 -13.82 -30.98 20.27
CA ARG A 120 -12.94 -31.56 21.29
C ARG A 120 -13.41 -32.95 21.70
N LEU A 121 -12.55 -33.95 21.54
CA LEU A 121 -12.78 -35.31 22.00
C LEU A 121 -11.82 -35.61 23.16
N SER A 122 -12.37 -35.93 24.35
CA SER A 122 -11.55 -36.35 25.49
C SER A 122 -11.63 -37.87 25.66
N LEU A 123 -10.48 -38.53 25.62
CA LEU A 123 -10.32 -39.98 25.65
C LEU A 123 -10.14 -40.54 27.07
N GLY A 124 -9.89 -39.68 28.08
CA GLY A 124 -9.61 -40.10 29.45
C GLY A 124 -8.11 -40.30 29.73
N LEU A 125 -7.78 -41.02 30.80
CA LEU A 125 -6.41 -41.25 31.26
C LEU A 125 -5.76 -42.43 30.52
N ILE A 126 -4.59 -42.22 29.94
CA ILE A 126 -3.73 -43.28 29.42
C ILE A 126 -3.16 -44.04 30.61
N ALA A 127 -3.31 -45.37 30.61
CA ALA A 127 -2.86 -46.22 31.69
C ALA A 127 -1.36 -46.03 31.98
N PRO A 128 -0.97 -45.67 33.21
CA PRO A 128 0.44 -45.61 33.57
C PRO A 128 1.00 -47.04 33.70
N THR A 129 2.11 -47.30 33.04
CA THR A 129 3.01 -48.41 33.37
C THR A 129 3.87 -47.92 34.52
N LEU A 130 3.37 -48.08 35.76
CA LEU A 130 4.11 -47.72 36.98
C LEU A 130 5.55 -48.26 36.90
N PRO A 131 6.58 -47.41 36.76
CA PRO A 131 7.92 -47.84 37.08
C PRO A 131 8.02 -47.89 38.61
N THR A 132 8.87 -48.77 39.12
CA THR A 132 9.41 -48.65 40.49
C THR A 132 9.86 -47.20 40.71
N PRO A 133 9.58 -46.58 41.88
CA PRO A 133 9.97 -45.20 42.15
C PRO A 133 11.47 -45.05 41.91
N SER A 134 11.85 -44.35 40.84
CA SER A 134 13.24 -44.00 40.59
C SER A 134 13.67 -42.98 41.63
N ASP A 135 14.93 -43.07 42.06
CA ASP A 135 15.50 -42.16 43.05
C ASP A 135 15.40 -40.73 42.50
N PRO A 136 14.90 -39.72 43.26
CA PRO A 136 14.87 -38.32 42.82
C PRO A 136 16.20 -37.77 42.30
N THR A 137 17.32 -38.44 42.58
CA THR A 137 18.69 -38.13 42.11
C THR A 137 19.03 -38.63 40.69
N ASP A 138 18.17 -39.41 40.04
CA ASP A 138 18.45 -40.03 38.72
C ASP A 138 18.38 -39.06 37.52
N VAL A 139 18.06 -37.78 37.73
CA VAL A 139 17.95 -36.78 36.64
C VAL A 139 19.00 -35.68 36.77
N ALA A 140 20.01 -35.74 35.91
CA ALA A 140 21.01 -34.69 35.77
C ALA A 140 20.63 -33.72 34.65
N LEU A 141 20.72 -32.41 34.89
CA LEU A 141 20.60 -31.42 33.82
C LEU A 141 21.89 -31.46 32.98
N THR A 142 21.79 -32.03 31.78
CA THR A 142 22.92 -32.14 30.83
C THR A 142 23.11 -30.89 29.98
N ILE A 143 22.13 -29.99 29.97
CA ILE A 143 22.13 -28.78 29.16
C ILE A 143 22.81 -27.65 29.94
N PRO A 144 23.85 -27.00 29.38
CA PRO A 144 24.50 -25.88 30.05
C PRO A 144 23.58 -24.65 30.14
N VAL A 145 23.69 -23.92 31.25
CA VAL A 145 23.07 -22.60 31.43
C VAL A 145 24.09 -21.53 31.06
N ARG A 146 23.75 -20.63 30.12
CA ARG A 146 24.63 -19.52 29.74
C ARG A 146 24.86 -18.62 30.94
N ASP A 147 26.13 -18.38 31.25
CA ASP A 147 26.56 -17.49 32.33
C ASP A 147 25.80 -17.76 33.64
N GLY A 148 25.56 -19.02 34.00
CA GLY A 148 24.70 -19.36 35.13
C GLY A 148 24.91 -20.76 35.67
N THR A 149 24.19 -21.07 36.74
CA THR A 149 24.16 -22.38 37.39
C THR A 149 22.72 -22.89 37.48
N ALA A 150 22.57 -24.20 37.65
CA ALA A 150 21.29 -24.83 37.86
C ALA A 150 21.32 -25.63 39.16
N GLN A 151 20.28 -25.49 39.98
CA GLN A 151 20.08 -26.28 41.19
C GLN A 151 18.82 -27.13 41.03
N LEU A 152 18.97 -28.45 41.20
CA LEU A 152 17.85 -29.38 41.13
C LEU A 152 16.93 -29.17 42.32
N GLY A 153 15.64 -28.98 42.03
CA GLY A 153 14.55 -28.92 43.00
C GLY A 153 13.91 -30.29 43.23
N ALA A 154 12.63 -30.30 43.56
CA ALA A 154 11.88 -31.52 43.84
C ALA A 154 11.31 -32.16 42.57
N THR A 155 11.42 -33.49 42.46
CA THR A 155 10.71 -34.28 41.44
C THR A 155 9.29 -34.59 41.91
N ARG A 156 8.29 -34.28 41.09
CA ARG A 156 6.86 -34.44 41.41
C ARG A 156 6.11 -35.18 40.32
N SER A 157 4.96 -35.76 40.66
CA SER A 157 4.03 -36.32 39.67
C SER A 157 2.99 -35.28 39.27
N ALA A 158 2.69 -35.22 37.97
CA ALA A 158 1.76 -34.30 37.36
C ALA A 158 0.90 -35.01 36.31
N VAL A 159 -0.30 -34.48 36.03
CA VAL A 159 -1.15 -34.94 34.94
C VAL A 159 -1.12 -33.90 33.84
N HIS A 160 -0.65 -34.29 32.66
CA HIS A 160 -0.61 -33.41 31.50
C HIS A 160 -1.67 -33.82 30.48
N PRO A 161 -2.39 -32.85 29.87
CA PRO A 161 -3.18 -33.08 28.68
C PRO A 161 -2.23 -33.34 27.49
N VAL A 162 -2.48 -34.43 26.78
CA VAL A 162 -1.80 -34.76 25.53
C VAL A 162 -2.82 -34.83 24.42
N GLY A 163 -2.47 -34.44 23.20
CA GLY A 163 -3.45 -34.43 22.12
C GLY A 163 -2.88 -34.23 20.73
N ARG A 164 -3.76 -34.40 19.75
CA ARG A 164 -3.49 -34.19 18.33
C ARG A 164 -4.62 -33.41 17.68
N LEU A 165 -4.27 -32.57 16.71
CA LEU A 165 -5.19 -31.76 15.94
C LEU A 165 -5.43 -32.40 14.57
N LEU A 166 -6.70 -32.60 14.24
CA LEU A 166 -7.15 -32.86 12.89
C LEU A 166 -7.49 -31.53 12.24
N ALA A 167 -6.88 -31.23 11.10
CA ALA A 167 -7.10 -29.99 10.38
C ALA A 167 -7.34 -30.25 8.89
N ARG A 168 -8.28 -29.51 8.29
CA ARG A 168 -8.42 -29.44 6.84
C ARG A 168 -7.46 -28.37 6.31
N VAL A 169 -6.52 -28.79 5.48
CA VAL A 169 -5.57 -27.91 4.81
C VAL A 169 -6.02 -27.72 3.37
N VAL A 170 -6.29 -26.47 3.00
CA VAL A 170 -6.71 -26.05 1.66
C VAL A 170 -5.58 -25.24 1.03
N LEU A 171 -5.00 -25.76 -0.05
CA LEU A 171 -3.98 -25.06 -0.84
C LEU A 171 -4.65 -24.42 -2.06
N ARG A 172 -4.50 -23.11 -2.22
CA ARG A 172 -5.05 -22.34 -3.34
C ARG A 172 -3.93 -21.64 -4.11
N ALA A 173 -3.96 -21.73 -5.43
CA ALA A 173 -3.13 -20.91 -6.31
C ALA A 173 -3.85 -20.78 -7.66
N GLY A 174 -4.10 -19.54 -8.10
CA GLY A 174 -4.91 -19.30 -9.30
C GLY A 174 -6.29 -19.95 -9.19
N ALA A 175 -6.64 -20.76 -10.19
CA ALA A 175 -7.88 -21.55 -10.21
C ALA A 175 -7.75 -22.92 -9.49
N GLY A 176 -6.54 -23.39 -9.21
CA GLY A 176 -6.33 -24.71 -8.61
C GLY A 176 -6.55 -24.69 -7.09
N VAL A 177 -7.35 -25.64 -6.62
CA VAL A 177 -7.66 -25.88 -5.22
C VAL A 177 -7.36 -27.34 -4.89
N GLU A 178 -6.53 -27.56 -3.86
CA GLU A 178 -6.26 -28.88 -3.31
C GLU A 178 -6.70 -28.91 -1.84
N GLU A 179 -7.50 -29.89 -1.46
CA GLU A 179 -7.96 -30.07 -0.08
C GLU A 179 -7.52 -31.44 0.46
N ALA A 180 -7.01 -31.47 1.69
CA ALA A 180 -6.93 -32.73 2.43
C ALA A 180 -7.06 -32.52 3.93
N VAL A 181 -7.44 -33.59 4.63
CA VAL A 181 -7.39 -33.66 6.08
C VAL A 181 -5.99 -34.13 6.49
N VAL A 182 -5.33 -33.36 7.34
CA VAL A 182 -4.00 -33.62 7.87
C VAL A 182 -4.08 -33.75 9.37
N GLU A 183 -3.41 -34.77 9.91
CA GLU A 183 -3.35 -35.05 11.32
C GLU A 183 -1.99 -34.62 11.88
N SER A 184 -1.99 -33.84 12.96
CA SER A 184 -0.76 -33.58 13.71
C SER A 184 -0.25 -34.86 14.37
N GLU A 185 1.00 -34.83 14.82
CA GLU A 185 1.48 -35.81 15.80
C GLU A 185 0.82 -35.57 17.17
N VAL A 186 1.08 -36.46 18.12
CA VAL A 186 0.57 -36.34 19.49
C VAL A 186 1.58 -35.51 20.30
N TYR A 187 1.09 -34.43 20.89
CA TYR A 187 1.88 -33.48 21.68
C TYR A 187 1.40 -33.44 23.12
N ASP A 188 2.34 -33.17 24.02
CA ASP A 188 2.04 -32.70 25.36
C ASP A 188 1.60 -31.25 25.23
N LEU A 189 0.32 -30.99 25.46
CA LEU A 189 -0.29 -29.68 25.23
C LEU A 189 0.13 -28.66 26.29
N SER A 190 0.69 -29.10 27.42
CA SER A 190 1.29 -28.23 28.42
C SER A 190 2.74 -27.88 28.06
N ALA A 191 3.53 -28.89 27.71
CA ALA A 191 4.96 -28.69 27.46
C ALA A 191 5.29 -28.27 26.02
N GLY A 192 4.38 -28.47 25.07
CA GLY A 192 4.63 -28.25 23.65
C GLY A 192 5.58 -29.28 23.02
N ALA A 193 5.83 -30.40 23.70
CA ALA A 193 6.77 -31.43 23.25
C ALA A 193 6.03 -32.59 22.57
N ARG A 194 6.63 -33.16 21.52
CA ARG A 194 6.13 -34.38 20.87
C ARG A 194 6.24 -35.55 21.85
N LEU A 195 5.21 -36.39 21.91
CA LEU A 195 5.25 -37.65 22.67
C LEU A 195 6.14 -38.70 21.98
N SER A 196 6.65 -39.65 22.77
CA SER A 196 7.32 -40.84 22.22
C SER A 196 6.34 -41.69 21.39
N ASP A 197 6.88 -42.46 20.45
CA ASP A 197 6.07 -43.27 19.54
C ASP A 197 5.23 -44.33 20.28
N ASP A 198 5.72 -44.87 21.40
CA ASP A 198 4.98 -45.81 22.25
C ASP A 198 3.73 -45.19 22.87
N LEU A 199 3.85 -43.98 23.43
CA LEU A 199 2.70 -43.27 24.02
C LEU A 199 1.76 -42.76 22.96
N ALA A 200 2.28 -42.32 21.81
CA ALA A 200 1.46 -41.98 20.66
C ALA A 200 0.70 -43.21 20.13
N ALA A 201 1.28 -44.41 20.21
CA ALA A 201 0.56 -45.65 19.92
C ALA A 201 -0.54 -45.93 20.96
N ALA A 202 -0.25 -45.84 22.25
CA ALA A 202 -1.24 -46.00 23.32
C ALA A 202 -2.41 -45.00 23.20
N PHE A 203 -2.11 -43.74 22.83
CA PHE A 203 -3.11 -42.72 22.51
C PHE A 203 -4.02 -43.17 21.37
N ARG A 204 -3.46 -43.70 20.27
CA ARG A 204 -4.21 -44.18 19.11
C ARG A 204 -5.05 -45.43 19.41
N GLU A 205 -4.57 -46.32 20.28
CA GLU A 205 -5.34 -47.47 20.76
C GLU A 205 -6.57 -47.04 21.56
N LEU A 206 -6.42 -46.03 22.41
CA LEU A 206 -7.51 -45.42 23.18
C LEU A 206 -8.50 -44.68 22.26
N GLU A 207 -7.98 -43.92 21.29
CA GLU A 207 -8.80 -43.23 20.28
C GLU A 207 -9.64 -44.20 19.44
N ALA A 208 -9.06 -45.35 19.08
CA ALA A 208 -9.75 -46.40 18.35
C ALA A 208 -10.73 -47.22 19.21
N GLY A 209 -10.82 -46.96 20.52
CA GLY A 209 -11.66 -47.71 21.46
C GLY A 209 -11.21 -49.16 21.67
N ARG A 210 -9.97 -49.50 21.32
CA ARG A 210 -9.41 -50.86 21.53
C ARG A 210 -8.99 -51.10 22.97
N VAL A 211 -8.74 -50.03 23.71
CA VAL A 211 -8.38 -50.04 25.14
C VAL A 211 -9.32 -49.08 25.89
N ALA A 212 -9.72 -49.43 27.11
CA ALA A 212 -10.52 -48.57 27.97
C ALA A 212 -9.63 -47.54 28.71
N PRO A 213 -10.13 -46.33 29.00
CA PRO A 213 -9.38 -45.37 29.81
C PRO A 213 -9.10 -45.92 31.21
N ALA A 214 -7.93 -45.57 31.75
CA ALA A 214 -7.57 -45.96 33.11
C ALA A 214 -8.44 -45.23 34.15
N ASP A 215 -8.56 -45.85 35.34
CA ASP A 215 -9.24 -45.24 36.48
C ASP A 215 -8.52 -43.95 36.90
N ARG A 216 -9.30 -42.88 37.10
CA ARG A 216 -8.81 -41.57 37.56
C ARG A 216 -8.14 -41.66 38.92
N SER A 217 -8.48 -42.65 39.75
CA SER A 217 -7.82 -42.91 41.04
C SER A 217 -6.31 -43.08 40.90
N ALA A 218 -5.82 -43.61 39.77
CA ALA A 218 -4.40 -43.79 39.47
C ALA A 218 -3.60 -42.47 39.39
N ALA A 219 -4.29 -41.33 39.23
CA ALA A 219 -3.69 -40.01 39.14
C ALA A 219 -4.11 -39.06 40.28
N ALA A 220 -4.84 -39.55 41.30
CA ALA A 220 -5.46 -38.70 42.32
C ALA A 220 -4.48 -37.85 43.15
N ALA A 221 -3.24 -38.32 43.31
CA ALA A 221 -2.18 -37.62 44.06
C ALA A 221 -1.34 -36.66 43.19
N ALA A 222 -1.57 -36.62 41.88
CA ALA A 222 -0.79 -35.82 40.93
C ALA A 222 -1.47 -34.49 40.62
N THR A 223 -0.67 -33.42 40.51
CA THR A 223 -1.19 -32.09 40.17
C THR A 223 -1.53 -32.01 38.69
N HIS A 224 -2.72 -31.50 38.35
CA HIS A 224 -3.07 -31.22 36.96
C HIS A 224 -2.34 -29.98 36.44
N VAL A 225 -1.64 -30.13 35.33
CA VAL A 225 -0.99 -29.03 34.62
C VAL A 225 -1.89 -28.64 33.44
N PRO A 226 -2.31 -27.37 33.32
CA PRO A 226 -3.17 -26.95 32.22
C PRO A 226 -2.40 -27.00 30.89
N ALA A 227 -3.14 -27.15 29.78
CA ALA A 227 -2.58 -26.93 28.45
C ALA A 227 -2.14 -25.46 28.30
N ARG A 228 -1.25 -25.20 27.34
CA ARG A 228 -0.90 -23.83 26.92
C ARG A 228 -2.12 -23.06 26.45
N GLU A 229 -1.99 -21.74 26.44
CA GLU A 229 -3.04 -20.87 25.92
C GLU A 229 -3.39 -21.26 24.47
N PRO A 230 -4.67 -21.18 24.06
CA PRO A 230 -5.10 -21.68 22.76
C PRO A 230 -4.34 -21.09 21.55
N ALA A 231 -3.92 -19.82 21.63
CA ALA A 231 -3.15 -19.17 20.58
C ALA A 231 -1.75 -19.80 20.42
N GLU A 232 -1.03 -20.00 21.53
CA GLU A 232 0.29 -20.64 21.53
C GLU A 232 0.22 -22.09 21.07
N LEU A 233 -0.80 -22.82 21.54
CA LEU A 233 -1.01 -24.21 21.14
C LEU A 233 -1.28 -24.30 19.62
N LEU A 234 -2.09 -23.37 19.09
CA LEU A 234 -2.36 -23.31 17.66
C LEU A 234 -1.08 -23.03 16.86
N GLU A 235 -0.24 -22.08 17.27
CA GLU A 235 1.03 -21.80 16.58
C GLU A 235 1.97 -23.02 16.54
N LEU A 236 2.06 -23.73 17.66
CA LEU A 236 2.87 -24.94 17.77
C LEU A 236 2.37 -26.03 16.83
N LEU A 237 1.07 -26.32 16.86
CA LEU A 237 0.46 -27.35 16.02
C LEU A 237 0.47 -26.95 14.54
N LEU A 238 0.29 -25.67 14.21
CA LEU A 238 0.39 -25.16 12.85
C LEU A 238 1.80 -25.30 12.29
N THR A 239 2.84 -25.07 13.09
CA THR A 239 4.22 -25.27 12.67
C THR A 239 4.46 -26.71 12.23
N HIS A 240 4.00 -27.68 13.03
CA HIS A 240 4.09 -29.08 12.64
C HIS A 240 3.21 -29.44 11.42
N LEU A 241 2.00 -28.90 11.31
CA LEU A 241 1.14 -29.12 10.14
C LEU A 241 1.76 -28.55 8.86
N ARG A 242 2.53 -27.45 8.95
CA ARG A 242 3.32 -26.91 7.84
C ARG A 242 4.39 -27.90 7.42
N ASP A 243 5.15 -28.44 8.36
CA ASP A 243 6.21 -29.43 8.08
C ASP A 243 5.63 -30.68 7.40
N LYS A 244 4.52 -31.23 7.91
CA LYS A 244 3.82 -32.36 7.28
C LYS A 244 3.25 -32.06 5.89
N SER A 245 2.93 -30.79 5.62
CA SER A 245 2.37 -30.36 4.33
C SER A 245 3.44 -29.84 3.37
N ALA A 246 4.71 -29.84 3.76
CA ALA A 246 5.80 -29.19 3.00
C ALA A 246 5.91 -29.73 1.58
N ASP A 247 5.87 -31.06 1.40
CA ASP A 247 5.95 -31.69 0.09
C ASP A 247 4.77 -31.30 -0.81
N ARG A 248 3.55 -31.25 -0.24
CA ARG A 248 2.33 -30.85 -0.96
C ARG A 248 2.36 -29.39 -1.35
N VAL A 249 2.79 -28.52 -0.44
CA VAL A 249 2.97 -27.09 -0.71
C VAL A 249 4.01 -26.86 -1.80
N THR A 250 5.11 -27.61 -1.77
CA THR A 250 6.17 -27.55 -2.77
C THR A 250 5.68 -28.02 -4.14
N ALA A 251 4.96 -29.16 -4.19
CA ALA A 251 4.36 -29.66 -5.41
C ALA A 251 3.34 -28.67 -6.00
N ARG A 252 2.46 -28.09 -5.18
CA ARG A 252 1.48 -27.10 -5.65
C ARG A 252 2.15 -25.81 -6.12
N ARG A 253 3.24 -25.38 -5.47
CA ARG A 253 4.02 -24.22 -5.92
C ARG A 253 4.63 -24.46 -7.30
N ALA A 254 5.26 -25.61 -7.50
CA ALA A 254 5.83 -25.95 -8.81
C ALA A 254 4.76 -25.97 -9.92
N LEU A 255 3.58 -26.53 -9.64
CA LEU A 255 2.47 -26.53 -10.59
C LEU A 255 1.92 -25.12 -10.85
N ALA A 256 1.75 -24.30 -9.80
CA ALA A 256 1.29 -22.92 -9.92
C ALA A 256 2.27 -22.03 -10.70
N GLU A 257 3.57 -22.25 -10.56
CA GLU A 257 4.60 -21.55 -11.33
C GLU A 257 4.52 -21.90 -12.83
N GLN A 258 4.28 -23.16 -13.16
CA GLN A 258 4.06 -23.60 -14.54
C GLN A 258 2.79 -23.00 -15.14
N GLU A 259 1.67 -23.05 -14.40
CA GLU A 259 0.39 -22.45 -14.79
C GLU A 259 0.53 -20.93 -15.00
N LEU A 260 1.19 -20.23 -14.07
CA LEU A 260 1.45 -18.80 -14.15
C LEU A 260 2.31 -18.45 -15.37
N ALA A 261 3.37 -19.20 -15.64
CA ALA A 261 4.23 -18.93 -16.80
C ALA A 261 3.46 -19.05 -18.13
N ALA A 262 2.59 -20.08 -18.25
CA ALA A 262 1.75 -20.25 -19.42
C ALA A 262 0.72 -19.12 -19.57
N GLU A 263 0.12 -18.70 -18.46
CA GLU A 263 -0.85 -17.61 -18.38
C GLU A 263 -0.24 -16.25 -18.75
N LEU A 264 0.90 -15.89 -18.14
CA LEU A 264 1.63 -14.67 -18.45
C LEU A 264 2.04 -14.64 -19.92
N GLY A 265 2.56 -15.75 -20.45
CA GLY A 265 2.90 -15.84 -21.87
C GLY A 265 1.69 -15.64 -22.79
N ARG A 266 0.48 -16.02 -22.38
CA ARG A 266 -0.75 -15.73 -23.14
C ARG A 266 -1.13 -14.25 -23.03
N LEU A 267 -1.07 -13.66 -21.85
CA LEU A 267 -1.35 -12.24 -21.64
C LEU A 267 -0.39 -11.36 -22.45
N ASP A 268 0.90 -11.67 -22.42
CA ASP A 268 1.94 -10.94 -23.17
C ASP A 268 1.62 -10.97 -24.68
N ARG A 269 1.35 -12.15 -25.26
CA ARG A 269 0.95 -12.26 -26.68
C ARG A 269 -0.33 -11.50 -27.01
N TYR A 270 -1.32 -11.52 -26.12
CA TYR A 270 -2.58 -10.81 -26.32
C TYR A 270 -2.38 -9.29 -26.35
N PHE A 271 -1.66 -8.74 -25.36
CA PHE A 271 -1.40 -7.30 -25.29
C PHE A 271 -0.41 -6.84 -26.37
N GLU A 272 0.59 -7.65 -26.75
CA GLU A 272 1.45 -7.38 -27.91
C GLU A 272 0.64 -7.26 -29.21
N SER A 273 -0.37 -8.13 -29.41
CA SER A 273 -1.25 -8.04 -30.58
C SER A 273 -2.02 -6.72 -30.59
N ILE A 274 -2.60 -6.32 -29.45
CA ILE A 274 -3.35 -5.06 -29.34
C ILE A 274 -2.43 -3.87 -29.56
N LEU A 275 -1.24 -3.86 -28.95
CA LEU A 275 -0.29 -2.76 -29.08
C LEU A 275 0.19 -2.56 -30.52
N LYS A 276 0.32 -3.63 -31.31
CA LYS A 276 0.66 -3.53 -32.74
C LYS A 276 -0.42 -2.84 -33.58
N GLU A 277 -1.66 -2.85 -33.12
CA GLU A 277 -2.81 -2.21 -33.79
C GLU A 277 -3.01 -0.75 -33.34
N GLN A 278 -2.31 -0.28 -32.31
CA GLN A 278 -2.42 1.09 -31.81
C GLN A 278 -1.37 2.01 -32.44
N SER A 279 -1.80 3.14 -32.97
CA SER A 279 -0.92 4.20 -33.51
C SER A 279 -0.89 5.47 -32.63
N ASP A 280 -1.87 5.60 -31.73
CA ASP A 280 -2.04 6.74 -30.84
C ASP A 280 -1.23 6.57 -29.54
N PRO A 281 -0.32 7.51 -29.19
CA PRO A 281 0.51 7.43 -27.98
C PRO A 281 -0.28 7.29 -26.67
N ASP A 282 -1.43 7.96 -26.55
CA ASP A 282 -2.25 7.93 -25.33
C ASP A 282 -2.94 6.56 -25.17
N ALA A 283 -3.45 6.00 -26.27
CA ALA A 283 -3.96 4.63 -26.31
C ALA A 283 -2.88 3.59 -25.98
N VAL A 284 -1.66 3.75 -26.51
CA VAL A 284 -0.50 2.88 -26.19
C VAL A 284 -0.18 2.92 -24.70
N GLY A 285 -0.13 4.11 -24.10
CA GLY A 285 0.09 4.27 -22.66
C GLY A 285 -0.99 3.58 -21.81
N THR A 286 -2.25 3.71 -22.20
CA THR A 286 -3.40 3.09 -21.49
C THR A 286 -3.35 1.56 -21.56
N VAL A 287 -3.10 1.00 -22.73
CA VAL A 287 -3.02 -0.46 -22.93
C VAL A 287 -1.84 -1.04 -22.16
N THR A 288 -0.70 -0.33 -22.15
CA THR A 288 0.50 -0.75 -21.40
C THR A 288 0.24 -0.79 -19.89
N ALA A 289 -0.38 0.24 -19.33
CA ALA A 289 -0.75 0.28 -17.91
C ALA A 289 -1.75 -0.83 -17.54
N LEU A 290 -2.68 -1.18 -18.44
CA LEU A 290 -3.61 -2.29 -18.24
C LEU A 290 -2.88 -3.64 -18.28
N ALA A 291 -1.94 -3.84 -19.21
CA ALA A 291 -1.14 -5.05 -19.32
C ALA A 291 -0.33 -5.29 -18.04
N GLU A 292 0.37 -4.26 -17.53
CA GLU A 292 1.13 -4.35 -16.28
C GLU A 292 0.25 -4.66 -15.07
N ARG A 293 -0.94 -4.04 -15.00
CA ARG A 293 -1.92 -4.30 -13.93
C ARG A 293 -2.38 -5.75 -13.97
N ARG A 294 -2.76 -6.28 -15.13
CA ARG A 294 -3.19 -7.68 -15.28
C ARG A 294 -2.09 -8.66 -14.95
N ARG A 295 -0.86 -8.39 -15.36
CA ARG A 295 0.32 -9.18 -15.00
C ARG A 295 0.51 -9.25 -13.48
N THR A 296 0.43 -8.11 -12.80
CA THR A 296 0.56 -8.06 -11.33
C THR A 296 -0.58 -8.77 -10.62
N GLU A 297 -1.81 -8.62 -11.11
CA GLU A 297 -2.98 -9.34 -10.59
C GLU A 297 -2.79 -10.85 -10.71
N GLU A 298 -2.31 -11.34 -11.85
CA GLU A 298 -2.13 -12.77 -12.10
C GLU A 298 -0.99 -13.37 -11.26
N ILE A 299 0.12 -12.65 -11.13
CA ILE A 299 1.21 -13.02 -10.20
C ILE A 299 0.67 -13.15 -8.78
N ARG A 300 -0.14 -12.19 -8.33
CA ARG A 300 -0.73 -12.21 -6.98
C ARG A 300 -1.73 -13.37 -6.81
N ARG A 301 -2.53 -13.69 -7.83
CA ARG A 301 -3.50 -14.80 -7.81
C ARG A 301 -2.80 -16.16 -7.76
N SER A 302 -1.68 -16.31 -8.45
CA SER A 302 -0.90 -17.56 -8.51
C SER A 302 -0.01 -17.81 -7.31
N GLN A 303 0.09 -16.88 -6.35
CA GLN A 303 0.73 -17.14 -5.07
C GLN A 303 0.01 -18.24 -4.30
N VAL A 304 0.74 -19.29 -3.92
CA VAL A 304 0.19 -20.38 -3.12
C VAL A 304 -0.19 -19.88 -1.73
N LYS A 305 -1.47 -20.04 -1.38
CA LYS A 305 -2.01 -19.76 -0.05
C LYS A 305 -2.51 -21.06 0.58
N ALA A 306 -2.00 -21.36 1.77
CA ALA A 306 -2.50 -22.44 2.60
C ALA A 306 -3.48 -21.88 3.63
N VAL A 307 -4.70 -22.38 3.64
CA VAL A 307 -5.71 -22.09 4.67
C VAL A 307 -5.89 -23.33 5.51
N VAL A 308 -5.64 -23.21 6.81
CA VAL A 308 -5.79 -24.32 7.76
C VAL A 308 -7.08 -24.11 8.55
N HIS A 309 -7.97 -25.09 8.50
CA HIS A 309 -9.19 -25.12 9.28
C HIS A 309 -9.08 -26.21 10.35
N PRO A 310 -8.89 -25.86 11.63
CA PRO A 310 -8.98 -26.80 12.74
C PRO A 310 -10.36 -27.50 12.72
N LEU A 311 -10.36 -28.84 12.70
CA LEU A 311 -11.60 -29.63 12.69
C LEU A 311 -11.91 -30.18 14.09
N GLN A 312 -10.93 -30.80 14.72
CA GLN A 312 -11.11 -31.49 15.99
C GLN A 312 -9.77 -31.62 16.73
N LEU A 313 -9.78 -31.28 18.02
CA LEU A 313 -8.70 -31.57 18.95
C LEU A 313 -9.06 -32.83 19.73
N ILE A 314 -8.27 -33.88 19.58
CA ILE A 314 -8.43 -35.13 20.32
C ILE A 314 -7.41 -35.13 21.44
N GLU A 315 -7.86 -35.38 22.68
CA GLU A 315 -7.05 -35.25 23.88
C GLU A 315 -7.19 -36.46 24.78
N ALA A 316 -6.12 -36.78 25.50
CA ALA A 316 -6.08 -37.71 26.60
C ALA A 316 -5.29 -37.07 27.76
N ALA A 317 -5.34 -37.69 28.92
CA ALA A 317 -4.47 -37.35 30.04
C ALA A 317 -3.36 -38.39 30.14
N VAL A 318 -2.14 -37.95 30.49
CA VAL A 318 -1.04 -38.86 30.81
C VAL A 318 -0.43 -38.45 32.15
N LEU A 319 -0.01 -39.45 32.93
CA LEU A 319 0.75 -39.21 34.15
C LEU A 319 2.22 -38.96 33.78
N ILE A 320 2.79 -37.89 34.31
CA ILE A 320 4.14 -37.40 34.03
C ILE A 320 4.90 -37.22 35.35
N GLN A 321 6.18 -37.58 35.36
CA GLN A 321 7.11 -37.10 36.38
C GLN A 321 7.82 -35.85 35.88
N ARG A 322 7.86 -34.83 36.71
CA ARG A 322 8.43 -33.52 36.42
C ARG A 322 9.54 -33.21 37.42
N ALA A 323 10.72 -32.88 36.90
CA ALA A 323 11.85 -32.39 37.66
C ALA A 323 12.03 -30.90 37.34
N GLU A 324 12.19 -30.08 38.36
CA GLU A 324 12.33 -28.63 38.22
C GLU A 324 13.71 -28.18 38.68
N TRP A 325 14.34 -27.30 37.92
CA TRP A 325 15.59 -26.63 38.28
C TRP A 325 15.34 -25.15 38.48
N GLN A 326 15.93 -24.60 39.54
CA GLN A 326 16.14 -23.16 39.63
C GLN A 326 17.43 -22.82 38.89
N LEU A 327 17.32 -21.89 37.94
CA LEU A 327 18.43 -21.38 37.18
C LEU A 327 18.82 -20.02 37.75
N ASP A 328 20.10 -19.82 38.04
CA ASP A 328 20.64 -18.57 38.55
C ASP A 328 21.68 -18.03 37.56
N SER A 329 21.54 -16.77 37.13
CA SER A 329 22.59 -16.11 36.36
C SER A 329 23.74 -15.67 37.28
N ALA A 330 24.97 -15.80 36.80
CA ALA A 330 26.15 -15.27 37.45
C ALA A 330 26.06 -13.72 37.66
N PRO A 331 26.74 -13.18 38.68
CA PRO A 331 26.87 -11.74 38.85
C PRO A 331 27.44 -11.07 37.57
N PRO A 332 27.00 -9.84 37.22
CA PRO A 332 26.20 -8.91 38.02
C PRO A 332 24.67 -9.05 37.85
N ARG A 333 24.18 -9.86 36.92
CA ARG A 333 22.77 -9.85 36.47
C ARG A 333 21.76 -10.38 37.50
N LYS A 334 22.18 -11.31 38.39
CA LYS A 334 21.36 -11.90 39.49
C LYS A 334 19.89 -12.23 39.10
N ARG A 335 19.69 -12.76 37.90
CA ARG A 335 18.40 -13.23 37.36
C ARG A 335 18.13 -14.66 37.80
N ARG A 336 16.85 -15.00 37.92
CA ARG A 336 16.40 -16.33 38.32
C ARG A 336 15.28 -16.83 37.42
N ALA A 337 15.41 -18.02 36.86
CA ALA A 337 14.35 -18.66 36.09
C ALA A 337 14.09 -20.08 36.59
N THR A 338 12.99 -20.67 36.16
CA THR A 338 12.71 -22.10 36.39
C THR A 338 12.76 -22.85 35.06
N PHE A 339 13.37 -24.02 35.06
CA PHE A 339 13.35 -24.96 33.94
C PHE A 339 12.79 -26.30 34.41
N SER A 340 11.99 -26.96 33.58
CA SER A 340 11.41 -28.26 33.92
C SER A 340 11.71 -29.28 32.85
N ALA A 341 12.14 -30.47 33.28
CA ALA A 341 12.19 -31.67 32.46
C ALA A 341 11.06 -32.59 32.87
N GLN A 342 10.64 -33.42 31.93
CA GLN A 342 9.50 -34.29 32.14
C GLN A 342 9.70 -35.67 31.52
N ARG A 343 9.17 -36.71 32.15
CA ARG A 343 9.08 -38.04 31.56
C ARG A 343 7.67 -38.61 31.77
N PRO A 344 6.99 -39.07 30.72
CA PRO A 344 5.68 -39.70 30.91
C PRO A 344 5.81 -41.12 31.48
N LEU A 345 4.83 -41.55 32.27
CA LEU A 345 4.83 -42.84 32.99
C LEU A 345 4.01 -43.95 32.29
N GLY A 346 3.67 -43.79 31.02
CA GLY A 346 2.86 -44.76 30.26
C GLY A 346 3.62 -45.54 29.17
N SER A 347 4.95 -45.43 29.12
CA SER A 347 5.78 -46.15 28.12
C SER A 347 6.18 -47.54 28.61
N THR A 348 6.43 -48.46 27.68
CA THR A 348 7.00 -49.77 27.96
C THR A 348 8.49 -49.60 28.31
N GLY A 349 8.80 -49.43 29.59
CA GLY A 349 10.15 -49.11 30.08
C GLY A 349 10.30 -47.66 30.55
N ALA A 350 11.44 -47.32 31.16
CA ALA A 350 11.72 -45.98 31.65
C ALA A 350 11.89 -45.00 30.47
N ALA A 351 10.86 -44.19 30.18
CA ALA A 351 10.98 -43.13 29.19
C ALA A 351 12.16 -42.20 29.53
N PRO A 352 12.95 -41.77 28.53
CA PRO A 352 13.97 -40.76 28.74
C PRO A 352 13.33 -39.45 29.20
N TRP A 353 14.07 -38.67 29.98
CA TRP A 353 13.68 -37.32 30.34
C TRP A 353 13.67 -36.42 29.10
N ILE A 354 12.54 -35.77 28.87
CA ILE A 354 12.35 -34.76 27.83
C ILE A 354 12.70 -33.41 28.44
N MET A 355 13.74 -32.78 27.90
CA MET A 355 14.17 -31.43 28.24
C MET A 355 13.87 -30.53 27.05
N ALA A 356 12.80 -29.75 27.13
CA ALA A 356 12.29 -28.93 26.03
C ALA A 356 12.27 -27.46 26.42
N CYS A 357 12.57 -26.58 25.46
CA CYS A 357 12.45 -25.14 25.66
C CYS A 357 11.00 -24.76 25.98
N PRO A 358 10.73 -23.98 27.04
CA PRO A 358 9.39 -23.49 27.34
C PRO A 358 8.74 -22.71 26.21
N HIS A 359 9.52 -22.01 25.37
CA HIS A 359 8.97 -21.23 24.25
C HIS A 359 8.69 -22.08 23.01
N CYS A 360 9.69 -22.78 22.46
CA CYS A 360 9.53 -23.50 21.18
C CYS A 360 9.29 -25.02 21.28
N GLY A 361 9.35 -25.61 22.47
CA GLY A 361 9.18 -27.06 22.67
C GLY A 361 10.32 -27.94 22.14
N ARG A 362 11.37 -27.34 21.53
CA ARG A 362 12.54 -28.05 20.99
C ARG A 362 13.58 -28.31 22.08
N PRO A 363 14.40 -29.38 21.95
CA PRO A 363 15.50 -29.63 22.87
C PRO A 363 16.55 -28.50 22.75
N PRO A 364 16.85 -27.77 23.84
CA PRO A 364 17.83 -26.69 23.82
C PRO A 364 19.26 -27.24 23.84
N ALA A 365 20.17 -26.63 23.06
CA ALA A 365 21.60 -26.86 23.24
C ALA A 365 22.17 -26.05 24.42
N MET A 366 21.51 -24.93 24.77
CA MET A 366 21.88 -24.07 25.88
C MET A 366 20.64 -23.36 26.45
N LEU A 367 20.54 -23.28 27.77
CA LEU A 367 19.51 -22.50 28.45
C LEU A 367 19.99 -21.07 28.68
N VAL A 368 19.14 -20.09 28.40
CA VAL A 368 19.41 -18.68 28.65
C VAL A 368 18.31 -18.09 29.53
N ILE A 369 18.72 -17.33 30.54
CA ILE A 369 17.80 -16.57 31.40
C ILE A 369 17.63 -15.19 30.77
N CYS A 370 16.42 -14.90 30.33
CA CYS A 370 16.08 -13.62 29.76
C CYS A 370 16.05 -12.53 30.84
N ARG A 371 16.12 -11.27 30.43
CA ARG A 371 16.06 -10.12 31.37
C ARG A 371 14.78 -10.05 32.23
N HIS A 372 13.73 -10.76 31.85
CA HIS A 372 12.47 -10.91 32.58
C HIS A 372 12.37 -12.25 33.32
N ASP A 373 13.50 -12.87 33.67
CA ASP A 373 13.53 -14.06 34.52
C ASP A 373 12.85 -15.30 33.89
N HIS A 374 12.70 -15.31 32.56
CA HIS A 374 12.22 -16.47 31.79
C HIS A 374 13.36 -17.33 31.26
N CYS A 375 13.12 -18.63 31.17
CA CYS A 375 14.06 -19.59 30.58
C CYS A 375 13.72 -19.83 29.10
N ALA A 376 14.69 -19.58 28.22
CA ALA A 376 14.57 -19.83 26.79
C ALA A 376 15.78 -20.62 26.26
N CYS A 377 15.65 -21.22 25.07
CA CYS A 377 16.79 -21.83 24.37
C CYS A 377 17.60 -20.78 23.60
N GLU A 378 18.76 -21.18 23.11
CA GLU A 378 19.63 -20.34 22.28
C GLU A 378 18.95 -19.81 21.01
N ALA A 379 17.98 -20.55 20.46
CA ALA A 379 17.25 -20.15 19.25
C ALA A 379 16.06 -19.21 19.54
N CYS A 380 15.51 -19.24 20.76
CA CYS A 380 14.41 -18.37 21.20
C CYS A 380 14.89 -17.15 21.97
N THR A 381 16.20 -16.94 22.03
CA THR A 381 16.83 -15.83 22.74
C THR A 381 17.56 -14.94 21.76
N HIS A 382 17.41 -13.63 21.96
CA HIS A 382 18.13 -12.60 21.23
C HIS A 382 18.94 -11.76 22.21
N ARG A 383 20.02 -11.15 21.72
CA ARG A 383 20.85 -10.23 22.50
C ARG A 383 20.60 -8.81 22.03
N CYS A 384 20.10 -7.95 22.89
CA CYS A 384 19.73 -6.59 22.53
C CYS A 384 20.95 -5.80 22.03
N SER A 385 20.86 -5.18 20.85
CA SER A 385 21.94 -4.37 20.29
C SER A 385 22.23 -3.10 21.07
N VAL A 386 21.31 -2.65 21.94
CA VAL A 386 21.43 -1.41 22.73
C VAL A 386 22.07 -1.67 24.09
N CYS A 387 21.55 -2.62 24.90
CA CYS A 387 22.07 -2.90 26.25
C CYS A 387 22.88 -4.21 26.37
N ALA A 388 22.97 -5.01 25.30
CA ALA A 388 23.64 -6.30 25.27
C ALA A 388 23.11 -7.35 26.26
N GLU A 389 21.91 -7.16 26.83
CA GLU A 389 21.19 -8.17 27.61
C GLU A 389 20.47 -9.19 26.70
N ASP A 390 20.37 -10.42 27.20
CA ASP A 390 19.61 -11.48 26.55
C ASP A 390 18.11 -11.34 26.88
N PHE A 391 17.25 -11.45 25.86
CA PHE A 391 15.79 -11.41 25.99
C PHE A 391 15.15 -12.52 25.14
N CYS A 392 14.03 -13.08 25.59
CA CYS A 392 13.32 -14.09 24.82
C CYS A 392 12.39 -13.44 23.78
N ALA A 393 11.89 -14.22 22.83
CA ALA A 393 11.03 -13.76 21.74
C ALA A 393 9.82 -12.91 22.18
N ASP A 394 9.32 -13.10 23.41
CA ASP A 394 8.16 -12.38 23.94
C ASP A 394 8.50 -10.99 24.51
N HIS A 395 9.78 -10.68 24.75
CA HIS A 395 10.22 -9.47 25.47
C HIS A 395 11.10 -8.57 24.60
N GLY A 396 10.71 -8.38 23.33
CA GLY A 396 11.36 -7.46 22.41
C GLY A 396 11.04 -7.77 20.96
N ILE A 397 11.84 -7.21 20.06
CA ILE A 397 11.75 -7.46 18.62
C ILE A 397 13.00 -8.18 18.14
N ALA A 398 12.82 -9.14 17.25
CA ALA A 398 13.95 -9.82 16.61
C ALA A 398 14.69 -8.91 15.60
N GLN A 399 13.99 -7.93 15.01
CA GLN A 399 14.51 -7.09 13.94
C GLN A 399 14.02 -5.65 14.05
N CYS A 400 14.93 -4.73 14.35
CA CYS A 400 14.69 -3.29 14.24
C CYS A 400 14.48 -2.88 12.78
N ARG A 401 13.52 -1.99 12.54
CA ARG A 401 13.20 -1.50 11.18
C ARG A 401 14.39 -0.86 10.43
N VAL A 402 15.41 -0.38 11.14
CA VAL A 402 16.51 0.40 10.54
C VAL A 402 17.71 -0.47 10.16
N ASP A 403 18.17 -1.33 11.06
CA ASP A 403 19.40 -2.14 10.93
C ASP A 403 19.16 -3.66 11.03
N ALA A 404 17.90 -4.07 11.19
CA ALA A 404 17.47 -5.46 11.40
C ALA A 404 18.07 -6.13 12.66
N GLN A 405 18.67 -5.37 13.58
CA GLN A 405 19.21 -5.92 14.81
C GLN A 405 18.12 -6.06 15.89
N PRO A 406 18.23 -7.07 16.78
CA PRO A 406 17.26 -7.29 17.84
C PRO A 406 17.34 -6.24 18.95
N ALA A 407 16.19 -5.89 19.53
CA ALA A 407 16.10 -4.97 20.68
C ALA A 407 15.09 -5.47 21.71
N CYS A 408 15.44 -5.40 23.00
CA CYS A 408 14.52 -5.75 24.07
C CYS A 408 13.40 -4.71 24.17
N ASP A 409 12.27 -5.12 24.74
CA ASP A 409 11.08 -4.31 25.00
C ASP A 409 11.32 -2.89 25.55
N GLU A 410 12.26 -2.70 26.48
CA GLU A 410 12.61 -1.36 27.00
C GLU A 410 13.21 -0.43 25.93
N HIS A 411 13.90 -1.01 24.96
CA HIS A 411 14.50 -0.29 23.85
C HIS A 411 13.65 -0.29 22.58
N VAL A 412 12.48 -0.92 22.57
CA VAL A 412 11.58 -0.92 21.41
C VAL A 412 10.66 0.29 21.44
N ARG A 413 10.51 0.94 20.29
CA ARG A 413 9.58 2.04 20.04
C ARG A 413 8.82 1.79 18.74
N VAL A 414 7.55 2.21 18.70
CA VAL A 414 6.75 2.18 17.46
C VAL A 414 6.83 3.54 16.78
N CYS A 415 7.29 3.58 15.53
CA CYS A 415 7.42 4.83 14.79
C CYS A 415 6.04 5.41 14.41
N PRO A 416 5.68 6.65 14.77
CA PRO A 416 4.39 7.26 14.39
C PRO A 416 4.22 7.45 12.87
N SER A 417 5.32 7.45 12.11
CA SER A 417 5.31 7.69 10.67
C SER A 417 5.10 6.43 9.84
N CYS A 418 5.77 5.32 10.15
CA CYS A 418 5.65 4.06 9.39
C CYS A 418 4.93 2.94 10.17
N ARG A 419 4.65 3.15 11.46
CA ARG A 419 4.03 2.17 12.39
C ARG A 419 4.84 0.89 12.60
N LEU A 420 6.12 0.89 12.22
CA LEU A 420 7.04 -0.23 12.41
C LEU A 420 7.90 0.00 13.66
N GLU A 421 8.33 -1.09 14.26
CA GLU A 421 9.13 -1.11 15.48
C GLU A 421 10.61 -0.82 15.19
N HIS A 422 11.24 -0.02 16.04
CA HIS A 422 12.65 0.34 15.94
C HIS A 422 13.27 0.42 17.33
N CYS A 423 14.59 0.28 17.41
CA CYS A 423 15.30 0.44 18.66
C CYS A 423 15.56 1.93 18.98
N THR A 424 15.70 2.25 20.26
CA THR A 424 16.02 3.61 20.75
C THR A 424 17.35 4.15 20.20
N ALA A 425 18.30 3.30 19.80
CA ALA A 425 19.53 3.75 19.15
C ALA A 425 19.29 4.37 17.76
N HIS A 426 18.18 4.03 17.11
CA HIS A 426 17.76 4.59 15.83
C HIS A 426 16.57 5.54 15.96
N GLU A 427 16.38 6.10 17.15
CA GLU A 427 15.39 7.11 17.44
C GLU A 427 15.93 8.50 17.09
N GLY A 428 15.11 9.30 16.42
CA GLY A 428 15.39 10.72 16.22
C GLY A 428 14.14 11.55 16.45
N SER A 429 14.31 12.86 16.56
CA SER A 429 13.21 13.80 16.82
C SER A 429 12.80 14.55 15.57
N CYS A 430 11.50 14.56 15.27
CA CYS A 430 10.91 15.43 14.27
C CYS A 430 10.75 16.84 14.85
N THR A 431 11.22 17.84 14.10
CA THR A 431 11.20 19.26 14.51
C THR A 431 9.90 20.01 14.14
N GLU A 432 8.92 19.32 13.57
CA GLU A 432 7.61 19.89 13.18
C GLU A 432 6.50 19.41 14.14
N GLY A 433 5.58 20.33 14.50
CA GLY A 433 4.53 20.11 15.50
C GLY A 433 5.04 20.24 16.95
N GLU A 434 4.45 19.48 17.88
CA GLU A 434 4.86 19.46 19.31
C GLU A 434 6.20 18.75 19.57
N GLY A 435 6.89 18.30 18.51
CA GLY A 435 8.06 17.43 18.63
C GLY A 435 7.65 16.01 18.98
N HIS A 436 8.01 15.05 18.13
CA HIS A 436 7.78 13.63 18.43
C HIS A 436 8.93 12.80 17.89
N THR A 437 9.13 11.62 18.48
CA THR A 437 10.18 10.72 18.04
C THR A 437 9.71 9.83 16.91
N ALA A 438 10.62 9.53 15.98
CA ALA A 438 10.40 8.65 14.84
C ALA A 438 11.70 7.89 14.54
N CYS A 439 11.58 6.77 13.82
CA CYS A 439 12.77 6.04 13.40
C CYS A 439 13.60 6.89 12.42
N SER A 440 14.92 6.76 12.51
CA SER A 440 15.86 7.49 11.66
C SER A 440 15.62 7.27 10.16
N ALA A 441 15.13 6.09 9.76
CA ALA A 441 14.74 5.81 8.37
C ALA A 441 13.55 6.66 7.86
N CYS A 442 12.69 7.16 8.76
CA CYS A 442 11.60 8.06 8.40
C CYS A 442 11.99 9.54 8.52
N LEU A 443 13.15 9.86 9.09
CA LEU A 443 13.62 11.23 9.29
C LEU A 443 14.58 11.62 8.17
N ALA A 444 14.39 12.82 7.62
CA ALA A 444 15.36 13.42 6.72
C ALA A 444 15.31 14.95 6.85
N ALA A 445 16.39 15.61 6.47
CA ALA A 445 16.45 17.06 6.46
C ALA A 445 15.54 17.63 5.37
N CYS A 446 14.84 18.72 5.69
CA CYS A 446 14.10 19.51 4.72
C CYS A 446 15.09 20.10 3.71
N GLY A 447 14.90 19.84 2.42
CA GLY A 447 15.78 20.31 1.35
C GLY A 447 15.78 21.83 1.11
N SER A 448 15.01 22.58 1.90
CA SER A 448 14.94 24.05 1.86
C SER A 448 15.51 24.68 3.14
N CYS A 449 15.05 24.29 4.33
CA CYS A 449 15.49 24.88 5.61
C CYS A 449 16.41 23.99 6.48
N GLY A 450 16.71 22.76 6.06
CA GLY A 450 17.60 21.83 6.78
C GLY A 450 17.01 21.18 8.02
N ARG A 451 15.83 21.60 8.50
CA ARG A 451 15.15 21.01 9.67
C ARG A 451 14.81 19.53 9.47
N LEU A 452 15.02 18.70 10.49
CA LEU A 452 14.72 17.26 10.46
C LEU A 452 13.21 17.01 10.58
N VAL A 453 12.64 16.36 9.57
CA VAL A 453 11.19 16.10 9.47
C VAL A 453 10.90 14.65 9.10
N CYS A 454 9.84 14.11 9.71
CA CYS A 454 9.37 12.75 9.40
C CYS A 454 8.52 12.72 8.12
N ASN A 455 8.31 11.53 7.54
CA ASN A 455 7.49 11.38 6.32
C ASN A 455 6.04 11.86 6.51
N ARG A 456 5.55 11.98 7.75
CA ARG A 456 4.19 12.49 8.05
C ARG A 456 4.11 14.02 7.96
N HIS A 457 5.18 14.73 8.29
CA HIS A 457 5.23 16.20 8.31
C HIS A 457 5.99 16.79 7.12
N ALA A 458 6.20 15.98 6.09
CA ALA A 458 6.91 16.41 4.91
C ALA A 458 6.33 15.75 3.65
N GLU A 459 6.40 16.48 2.55
CA GLU A 459 6.06 15.99 1.22
C GLU A 459 7.31 15.95 0.36
N GLN A 460 7.37 14.99 -0.56
CA GLN A 460 8.48 14.86 -1.49
C GLN A 460 8.14 15.66 -2.76
N SER A 461 8.99 16.59 -3.16
CA SER A 461 8.85 17.25 -4.46
C SER A 461 9.10 16.26 -5.61
N HIS A 462 8.53 16.56 -6.77
CA HIS A 462 8.74 15.76 -7.97
C HIS A 462 10.20 15.80 -8.43
N THR A 463 10.62 14.75 -9.14
CA THR A 463 11.93 14.69 -9.80
C THR A 463 12.13 15.78 -10.84
N GLU A 464 11.06 16.27 -11.44
CA GLU A 464 11.05 17.35 -12.45
C GLU A 464 10.97 18.76 -11.82
N ALA A 465 10.88 18.86 -10.49
CA ALA A 465 10.96 20.15 -9.82
C ALA A 465 12.32 20.82 -10.13
N PRO A 466 12.40 22.17 -10.15
CA PRO A 466 13.63 22.87 -10.52
C PRO A 466 14.88 22.47 -9.71
N LYS A 467 14.72 22.11 -8.43
CA LYS A 467 15.80 21.58 -7.56
C LYS A 467 15.73 20.06 -7.34
N GLY A 468 15.03 19.35 -8.23
CA GLY A 468 14.84 17.91 -8.19
C GLY A 468 13.97 17.44 -7.02
N SER A 469 13.95 16.12 -6.83
CA SER A 469 13.18 15.50 -5.76
C SER A 469 13.86 15.70 -4.40
N ARG A 470 13.19 16.40 -3.51
CA ARG A 470 13.64 16.67 -2.14
C ARG A 470 12.48 16.67 -1.17
N ARG A 471 12.77 16.37 0.09
CA ARG A 471 11.78 16.38 1.16
C ARG A 471 11.56 17.81 1.65
N LEU A 472 10.32 18.26 1.71
CA LEU A 472 9.95 19.61 2.11
C LEU A 472 9.02 19.57 3.32
N CYS A 473 9.35 20.32 4.37
CA CYS A 473 8.43 20.49 5.50
C CYS A 473 7.24 21.37 5.10
N ALA A 474 6.15 21.29 5.87
CA ALA A 474 4.92 22.05 5.60
C ALA A 474 5.15 23.56 5.41
N ALA A 475 6.06 24.16 6.16
CA ALA A 475 6.37 25.59 6.04
C ALA A 475 7.09 25.94 4.71
N CYS A 476 7.97 25.06 4.24
CA CYS A 476 8.77 25.24 3.03
C CYS A 476 8.07 24.71 1.77
N LEU A 477 6.98 23.98 1.91
CA LEU A 477 6.21 23.45 0.80
C LEU A 477 5.33 24.54 0.18
N ARG A 478 5.35 24.62 -1.15
CA ARG A 478 4.43 25.42 -1.96
C ARG A 478 3.96 24.56 -3.13
N TYR A 479 2.84 24.94 -3.74
CA TYR A 479 2.37 24.31 -4.96
C TYR A 479 2.49 25.29 -6.13
N CYS A 480 3.04 24.81 -7.23
CA CYS A 480 3.22 25.60 -8.43
C CYS A 480 1.91 25.67 -9.22
N GLU A 481 1.26 26.84 -9.22
CA GLU A 481 0.02 27.06 -9.96
C GLU A 481 0.24 27.48 -11.43
N GLY A 482 1.48 27.47 -11.90
CA GLY A 482 1.81 27.70 -13.32
C GLY A 482 1.74 26.44 -14.19
N GLY A 483 1.70 25.26 -13.57
CA GLY A 483 1.67 23.95 -14.22
C GLY A 483 0.51 23.09 -13.69
N THR A 484 0.83 21.91 -13.16
CA THR A 484 -0.17 20.91 -12.70
C THR A 484 -0.41 20.93 -11.19
N ASN A 485 -0.13 22.07 -10.53
CA ASN A 485 -0.19 22.20 -9.07
C ASN A 485 0.84 21.30 -8.35
N GLU A 486 2.07 21.23 -8.90
CA GLU A 486 3.10 20.34 -8.35
C GLU A 486 3.73 20.87 -7.04
N PRO A 487 4.06 20.00 -6.07
CA PRO A 487 4.79 20.37 -4.86
C PRO A 487 6.23 20.80 -5.17
N VAL A 488 6.57 22.02 -4.75
CA VAL A 488 7.88 22.67 -4.94
C VAL A 488 8.31 23.38 -3.66
N GLY A 489 9.60 23.69 -3.53
CA GLY A 489 10.10 24.45 -2.39
C GLY A 489 9.80 25.95 -2.51
N VAL A 490 9.63 26.60 -1.36
CA VAL A 490 9.46 28.06 -1.26
C VAL A 490 10.62 28.83 -1.86
N ASP A 491 11.81 28.25 -1.88
CA ASP A 491 13.05 28.77 -2.47
C ASP A 491 13.16 28.57 -3.99
N GLU A 492 12.09 28.12 -4.65
CA GLU A 492 12.01 27.89 -6.10
C GLU A 492 10.84 28.65 -6.75
N VAL A 493 10.03 29.35 -5.97
CA VAL A 493 8.82 30.02 -6.46
C VAL A 493 8.94 31.52 -6.38
N ALA A 494 8.37 32.20 -7.37
CA ALA A 494 8.06 33.62 -7.30
C ALA A 494 6.54 33.83 -7.34
N GLN A 495 6.08 35.01 -6.92
CA GLN A 495 4.68 35.40 -7.09
C GLN A 495 4.48 36.01 -8.47
N CYS A 496 3.46 35.55 -9.20
CA CYS A 496 3.08 36.16 -10.45
C CYS A 496 2.57 37.60 -10.21
N ALA A 497 3.18 38.59 -10.86
CA ALA A 497 2.78 39.99 -10.69
C ALA A 497 1.36 40.32 -11.18
N SER A 498 0.72 39.42 -11.95
CA SER A 498 -0.66 39.60 -12.43
C SER A 498 -1.72 38.96 -11.53
N CYS A 499 -1.44 37.85 -10.84
CA CYS A 499 -2.44 37.13 -10.04
C CYS A 499 -2.00 36.77 -8.62
N GLY A 500 -0.77 37.05 -8.22
CA GLY A 500 -0.21 36.75 -6.90
C GLY A 500 0.13 35.27 -6.65
N LYS A 501 -0.30 34.35 -7.53
CA LYS A 501 -0.08 32.91 -7.39
C LYS A 501 1.40 32.55 -7.44
N SER A 502 1.79 31.51 -6.70
CA SER A 502 3.16 30.97 -6.69
C SER A 502 3.45 30.18 -7.95
N VAL A 503 4.55 30.50 -8.62
CA VAL A 503 4.98 29.86 -9.86
C VAL A 503 6.45 29.47 -9.73
N CYS A 504 6.78 28.22 -10.00
CA CYS A 504 8.16 27.74 -9.93
C CYS A 504 9.03 28.34 -11.04
N THR A 505 10.35 28.31 -10.87
CA THR A 505 11.29 28.83 -11.87
C THR A 505 11.17 28.17 -13.25
N ALA A 506 10.66 26.93 -13.33
CA ALA A 506 10.40 26.25 -14.59
C ALA A 506 9.14 26.75 -15.31
N HIS A 507 8.11 27.15 -14.56
CA HIS A 507 6.81 27.57 -15.10
C HIS A 507 6.62 29.10 -15.15
N GLN A 508 7.54 29.86 -14.57
CA GLN A 508 7.52 31.32 -14.65
C GLN A 508 8.25 31.79 -15.91
N ALA A 509 7.81 32.93 -16.43
CA ALA A 509 8.58 33.71 -17.38
C ALA A 509 8.48 35.19 -17.04
N VAL A 510 9.39 35.99 -17.60
CA VAL A 510 9.51 37.43 -17.31
C VAL A 510 8.94 38.25 -18.46
N CYS A 511 8.21 39.33 -18.12
CA CYS A 511 7.77 40.29 -19.12
C CYS A 511 8.97 41.12 -19.60
N ALA A 512 9.14 41.23 -20.92
CA ALA A 512 10.28 41.90 -21.53
C ALA A 512 10.29 43.43 -21.39
N VAL A 513 9.26 44.03 -20.79
CA VAL A 513 9.11 45.49 -20.61
C VAL A 513 9.38 45.91 -19.16
N ASP A 514 8.82 45.23 -18.16
CA ASP A 514 9.01 45.56 -16.74
C ASP A 514 9.88 44.56 -15.97
N GLY A 515 10.30 43.45 -16.58
CA GLY A 515 11.13 42.43 -15.95
C GLY A 515 10.44 41.65 -14.82
N GLN A 516 9.11 41.77 -14.66
CA GLN A 516 8.39 41.07 -13.60
C GLN A 516 8.06 39.63 -13.99
N ALA A 517 8.03 38.73 -13.00
CA ALA A 517 7.70 37.32 -13.20
C ALA A 517 6.18 37.11 -13.31
N HIS A 518 5.77 36.30 -14.27
CA HIS A 518 4.39 35.93 -14.52
C HIS A 518 4.25 34.44 -14.80
N CYS A 519 3.07 33.88 -14.54
CA CYS A 519 2.70 32.57 -15.07
C CYS A 519 2.44 32.64 -16.58
N SER A 520 2.61 31.51 -17.26
CA SER A 520 2.42 31.40 -18.72
C SER A 520 1.09 31.93 -19.24
N PRO A 521 -0.08 31.82 -18.56
CA PRO A 521 -1.34 32.36 -19.08
C PRO A 521 -1.39 33.89 -19.14
N HIS A 522 -0.59 34.59 -18.32
CA HIS A 522 -0.56 36.05 -18.28
C HIS A 522 0.44 36.65 -19.28
N LEU A 523 1.25 35.83 -19.94
CA LEU A 523 2.19 36.26 -20.97
C LEU A 523 1.69 35.86 -22.35
N ARG A 524 1.97 36.72 -23.34
CA ARG A 524 1.79 36.42 -24.76
C ARG A 524 3.05 36.83 -25.50
N ARG A 525 3.41 36.08 -26.55
CA ARG A 525 4.45 36.49 -27.49
C ARG A 525 3.89 37.59 -28.38
N THR A 526 4.68 38.63 -28.60
CA THR A 526 4.44 39.61 -29.66
C THR A 526 4.62 38.94 -31.01
N ASP A 527 3.84 39.35 -32.01
CA ASP A 527 3.84 38.69 -33.32
C ASP A 527 5.13 38.99 -34.10
N THR A 528 5.67 40.20 -33.94
CA THR A 528 6.88 40.63 -34.65
C THR A 528 8.17 40.28 -33.90
N SER A 529 8.33 40.74 -32.67
CA SER A 529 9.58 40.57 -31.92
C SER A 529 9.67 39.25 -31.15
N GLN A 530 8.57 38.48 -31.06
CA GLN A 530 8.48 37.21 -30.33
C GLN A 530 8.79 37.31 -28.83
N ARG A 531 8.83 38.55 -28.29
CA ARG A 531 9.06 38.86 -26.87
C ARG A 531 7.82 38.53 -26.05
N LEU A 532 8.01 38.03 -24.83
CA LEU A 532 6.90 37.78 -23.91
C LEU A 532 6.49 39.06 -23.19
N VAL A 533 5.21 39.43 -23.29
CA VAL A 533 4.65 40.63 -22.65
C VAL A 533 3.41 40.30 -21.83
N CYS A 534 3.32 40.93 -20.65
CA CYS A 534 2.15 40.84 -19.79
C CYS A 534 0.98 41.62 -20.39
N ALA A 535 -0.25 41.38 -19.90
CA ALA A 535 -1.45 42.03 -20.42
C ALA A 535 -1.36 43.58 -20.45
N ARG A 536 -0.69 44.19 -19.46
CA ARG A 536 -0.51 45.65 -19.37
C ARG A 536 0.42 46.21 -20.45
N HIS A 537 1.38 45.41 -20.91
CA HIS A 537 2.40 45.82 -21.88
C HIS A 537 2.11 45.31 -23.30
N ARG A 538 0.87 44.89 -23.55
CA ARG A 538 0.38 44.60 -24.90
C ARG A 538 -0.12 45.89 -25.54
N ALA A 539 0.27 46.11 -26.79
CA ALA A 539 -0.21 47.21 -27.62
C ALA A 539 -0.56 46.70 -29.01
N THR A 540 -1.35 47.49 -29.75
CA THR A 540 -1.75 47.18 -31.14
C THR A 540 -1.41 48.37 -32.04
N CYS A 541 -1.05 48.09 -33.29
CA CYS A 541 -0.88 49.13 -34.30
C CYS A 541 -2.25 49.52 -34.88
N ALA A 542 -2.52 50.81 -35.07
CA ALA A 542 -3.77 51.26 -35.66
C ALA A 542 -3.98 50.84 -37.13
N HIS A 543 -2.91 50.48 -37.83
CA HIS A 543 -2.95 49.94 -39.20
C HIS A 543 -3.03 48.42 -39.24
N GLU A 544 -2.69 47.76 -38.14
CA GLU A 544 -2.74 46.29 -38.00
C GLU A 544 -3.27 45.93 -36.60
N PRO A 545 -4.58 46.15 -36.35
CA PRO A 545 -5.16 45.98 -35.02
C PRO A 545 -5.21 44.51 -34.55
N ALA A 546 -5.07 43.58 -35.49
CA ALA A 546 -4.99 42.14 -35.20
C ALA A 546 -3.61 41.71 -34.70
N THR A 547 -2.57 42.53 -34.90
CA THR A 547 -1.18 42.22 -34.55
C THR A 547 -0.85 42.74 -33.15
N LEU A 548 -0.27 41.87 -32.32
CA LEU A 548 0.13 42.17 -30.95
C LEU A 548 1.60 42.59 -30.89
N PHE A 549 1.82 43.78 -30.35
CA PHE A 549 3.13 44.39 -30.14
C PHE A 549 3.40 44.58 -28.64
N ALA A 550 4.67 44.75 -28.28
CA ALA A 550 5.02 45.26 -26.97
C ALA A 550 4.73 46.77 -26.90
N SER A 551 4.40 47.28 -25.73
CA SER A 551 4.06 48.70 -25.55
C SER A 551 5.19 49.66 -25.93
N ASP A 552 6.45 49.22 -25.89
CA ASP A 552 7.63 49.98 -26.31
C ASP A 552 7.87 49.93 -27.85
N GLU A 553 7.23 49.02 -28.57
CA GLU A 553 7.33 48.87 -30.04
C GLU A 553 6.32 49.73 -30.79
N VAL A 554 5.32 50.26 -30.09
CA VAL A 554 4.27 51.12 -30.63
C VAL A 554 4.45 52.52 -30.06
N GLY A 555 4.55 53.52 -30.94
CA GLY A 555 4.58 54.92 -30.51
C GLY A 555 3.46 55.72 -31.14
N THR A 556 3.19 56.85 -30.51
CA THR A 556 2.00 57.66 -30.82
C THR A 556 2.31 58.58 -32.01
N CYS A 557 1.47 58.54 -33.06
CA CYS A 557 1.56 59.51 -34.14
C CYS A 557 1.21 60.91 -33.61
N PRO A 558 2.07 61.93 -33.78
CA PRO A 558 1.80 63.25 -33.25
C PRO A 558 0.60 63.95 -33.91
N ILE A 559 0.19 63.48 -35.09
CA ILE A 559 -0.91 64.06 -35.88
C ILE A 559 -2.25 63.47 -35.47
N CYS A 560 -2.47 62.18 -35.72
CA CYS A 560 -3.74 61.53 -35.39
C CYS A 560 -3.84 61.00 -33.94
N GLY A 561 -2.73 60.92 -33.20
CA GLY A 561 -2.70 60.40 -31.82
C GLY A 561 -2.84 58.88 -31.71
N LYS A 562 -2.87 58.16 -32.83
CA LYS A 562 -2.99 56.69 -32.84
C LYS A 562 -1.63 56.03 -32.56
N GLY A 563 -1.63 54.87 -31.92
CA GLY A 563 -0.44 54.04 -31.73
C GLY A 563 -0.08 53.31 -33.02
N VAL A 564 1.18 53.39 -33.44
CA VAL A 564 1.65 52.85 -34.71
C VAL A 564 2.96 52.11 -34.48
N CYS A 565 3.15 50.96 -35.14
CA CYS A 565 4.40 50.20 -35.08
C CYS A 565 5.49 50.85 -35.95
N GLU A 566 6.73 50.35 -35.90
CA GLU A 566 7.86 50.93 -36.65
C GLU A 566 7.67 50.85 -38.18
N SER A 567 7.13 49.75 -38.72
CA SER A 567 6.92 49.59 -40.17
C SER A 567 5.89 50.56 -40.76
N HIS A 568 4.92 50.99 -39.95
CA HIS A 568 3.88 51.94 -40.34
C HIS A 568 4.21 53.38 -39.94
N ARG A 569 5.44 53.63 -39.49
CA ARG A 569 5.94 54.96 -39.17
C ARG A 569 7.08 55.35 -40.09
N ALA A 570 7.12 56.62 -40.44
CA ALA A 570 8.22 57.16 -41.21
C ALA A 570 8.49 58.61 -40.78
N ALA A 571 9.77 59.00 -40.86
CA ALA A 571 10.18 60.36 -40.58
C ALA A 571 9.71 61.29 -41.71
N CYS A 572 9.04 62.38 -41.34
CA CYS A 572 8.74 63.47 -42.25
C CYS A 572 10.05 64.08 -42.76
N ALA A 573 10.27 64.11 -44.07
CA ALA A 573 11.47 64.68 -44.67
C ALA A 573 11.61 66.19 -44.38
N HIS A 574 10.53 66.85 -43.97
CA HIS A 574 10.50 68.29 -43.70
C HIS A 574 10.73 68.66 -42.23
N CYS A 575 10.00 68.06 -41.29
CA CYS A 575 10.15 68.36 -39.86
C CYS A 575 10.89 67.29 -39.06
N GLY A 576 11.28 66.18 -39.68
CA GLY A 576 12.01 65.08 -39.02
C GLY A 576 11.19 64.19 -38.09
N ARG A 577 9.97 64.60 -37.71
CA ARG A 577 9.11 63.83 -36.80
C ARG A 577 8.63 62.52 -37.43
N SER A 578 8.62 61.47 -36.62
CA SER A 578 8.05 60.17 -36.98
C SER A 578 6.52 60.23 -36.91
N VAL A 579 5.87 60.07 -38.06
CA VAL A 579 4.41 60.09 -38.22
C VAL A 579 3.93 58.78 -38.82
N CYS A 580 2.64 58.47 -38.72
CA CYS A 580 2.11 57.30 -39.44
C CYS A 580 2.17 57.51 -40.95
N THR A 581 2.30 56.43 -41.70
CA THR A 581 2.34 56.48 -43.17
C THR A 581 1.05 57.04 -43.76
N ALA A 582 -0.09 56.94 -43.07
CA ALA A 582 -1.35 57.56 -43.50
C ALA A 582 -1.34 59.10 -43.38
N ASP A 583 -0.62 59.66 -42.40
CA ASP A 583 -0.45 61.11 -42.23
C ASP A 583 0.82 61.63 -42.95
N LEU A 584 1.45 60.81 -43.80
CA LEU A 584 2.64 61.16 -44.58
C LEU A 584 2.32 61.11 -46.08
N SER A 585 2.49 62.25 -46.77
CA SER A 585 2.37 62.31 -48.23
C SER A 585 3.50 61.52 -48.90
N VAL A 586 3.14 60.55 -49.74
CA VAL A 586 4.10 59.68 -50.44
C VAL A 586 4.97 60.49 -51.43
N GLU A 587 4.37 61.42 -52.17
CA GLU A 587 5.05 62.21 -53.20
C GLU A 587 6.01 63.25 -52.60
N SER A 588 5.53 64.01 -51.62
CA SER A 588 6.31 65.12 -51.03
C SER A 588 7.20 64.67 -49.87
N ARG A 589 6.98 63.45 -49.33
CA ARG A 589 7.55 62.94 -48.08
C ARG A 589 7.34 63.90 -46.90
N ARG A 590 6.28 64.70 -46.93
CA ARG A 590 5.90 65.64 -45.87
C ARG A 590 4.71 65.10 -45.09
N CYS A 591 4.71 65.31 -43.78
CA CYS A 591 3.55 64.99 -42.97
C CYS A 591 2.41 65.99 -43.23
N ALA A 592 1.18 65.60 -42.93
CA ALA A 592 -0.02 66.42 -43.15
C ALA A 592 0.14 67.85 -42.58
N THR A 593 0.67 67.96 -41.35
CA THR A 593 0.96 69.25 -40.71
C THR A 593 1.94 70.12 -41.52
N CYS A 594 2.97 69.52 -42.12
CA CYS A 594 3.92 70.26 -42.96
C CYS A 594 3.32 70.62 -44.33
N GLY A 595 2.34 69.86 -44.81
CA GLY A 595 1.56 70.20 -46.00
C GLY A 595 0.67 71.43 -45.78
N GLU A 596 0.16 71.60 -44.56
CA GLU A 596 -0.75 72.68 -44.18
C GLU A 596 -0.06 73.96 -43.66
N LEU A 597 1.28 74.05 -43.74
CA LEU A 597 2.03 75.24 -43.32
C LEU A 597 1.49 76.50 -44.02
N ALA A 598 0.88 77.41 -43.27
CA ALA A 598 0.33 78.66 -43.79
C ALA A 598 1.17 79.85 -43.36
N ALA A 599 1.24 80.90 -44.18
CA ALA A 599 1.93 82.13 -43.81
C ALA A 599 1.21 82.81 -42.64
N VAL A 600 1.97 83.23 -41.62
CA VAL A 600 1.42 83.90 -40.44
C VAL A 600 2.13 85.23 -40.24
N SER A 601 1.35 86.29 -40.04
CA SER A 601 1.84 87.66 -39.85
C SER A 601 2.18 87.97 -38.39
N ASP A 602 1.62 87.24 -37.43
CA ASP A 602 1.82 87.44 -36.00
C ASP A 602 1.90 86.10 -35.25
N LEU A 603 3.03 85.83 -34.58
CA LEU A 603 3.33 84.60 -33.87
C LEU A 603 3.49 84.90 -32.38
N PRO A 604 2.98 84.06 -31.47
CA PRO A 604 3.17 84.27 -30.04
C PRO A 604 4.65 84.40 -29.67
N ASP A 605 5.00 85.41 -28.85
CA ASP A 605 6.39 85.72 -28.47
C ASP A 605 7.14 84.51 -27.91
N ALA A 606 6.46 83.65 -27.15
CA ALA A 606 7.02 82.42 -26.60
C ALA A 606 7.48 81.43 -27.70
N VAL A 607 6.70 81.30 -28.78
CA VAL A 607 7.02 80.44 -29.93
C VAL A 607 8.20 81.00 -30.71
N VAL A 608 8.24 82.33 -30.89
CA VAL A 608 9.36 83.02 -31.56
C VAL A 608 10.65 82.84 -30.74
N ALA A 609 10.60 83.05 -29.43
CA ALA A 609 11.74 82.87 -28.54
C ALA A 609 12.28 81.43 -28.56
N ALA A 610 11.38 80.43 -28.50
CA ALA A 610 11.74 79.02 -28.54
C ALA A 610 12.40 78.65 -29.89
N ALA A 611 11.83 79.09 -31.01
CA ALA A 611 12.37 78.83 -32.33
C ALA A 611 13.73 79.49 -32.58
N LEU A 612 13.91 80.74 -32.15
CA LEU A 612 15.20 81.44 -32.28
C LEU A 612 16.30 80.82 -31.42
N THR A 613 15.94 80.40 -30.20
CA THR A 613 16.84 79.67 -29.29
C THR A 613 17.31 78.38 -29.93
N ALA A 614 16.38 77.57 -30.46
CA ALA A 614 16.69 76.28 -31.05
C ALA A 614 17.57 76.37 -32.32
N ILE A 615 17.55 77.50 -33.02
CA ILE A 615 18.34 77.74 -34.23
C ILE A 615 19.71 78.36 -33.92
N GLY A 616 19.87 78.92 -32.72
CA GLY A 616 21.10 79.60 -32.27
C GLY A 616 21.33 80.95 -32.96
N ARG A 617 20.27 81.67 -33.36
CA ARG A 617 20.39 82.96 -34.08
C ARG A 617 19.40 84.00 -33.55
N GLY A 618 19.86 85.23 -33.36
CA GLY A 618 19.03 86.38 -32.94
C GLY A 618 17.96 86.82 -33.97
N PRO A 619 16.95 87.60 -33.54
CA PRO A 619 15.82 88.01 -34.37
C PRO A 619 16.28 88.91 -35.53
N LYS A 620 15.75 88.68 -36.75
CA LYS A 620 15.87 89.60 -37.90
C LYS A 620 14.46 90.02 -38.34
N PRO A 621 14.22 91.31 -38.65
CA PRO A 621 12.89 91.85 -38.88
C PRO A 621 12.22 91.48 -40.23
N SER A 622 12.89 90.71 -41.10
CA SER A 622 12.39 90.35 -42.44
C SER A 622 12.08 88.88 -42.65
N ARG A 623 11.99 88.06 -41.59
CA ARG A 623 11.75 86.62 -41.73
C ARG A 623 10.29 86.35 -42.08
N ARG A 624 10.07 85.60 -43.16
CA ARG A 624 8.77 85.00 -43.47
C ARG A 624 8.58 83.79 -42.58
N TRP A 625 7.44 83.74 -41.91
CA TRP A 625 7.08 82.66 -41.01
C TRP A 625 5.89 81.88 -41.57
N ARG A 626 5.94 80.57 -41.41
CA ARG A 626 4.81 79.69 -41.65
C ARG A 626 4.60 78.80 -40.44
N MET A 627 3.34 78.54 -40.12
CA MET A 627 2.96 77.77 -38.95
C MET A 627 1.84 76.80 -39.30
N ALA A 628 1.88 75.63 -38.67
CA ALA A 628 0.81 74.66 -38.65
C ALA A 628 0.77 73.99 -37.27
N ARG A 629 -0.38 73.46 -36.91
CA ARG A 629 -0.61 72.80 -35.62
C ARG A 629 -1.23 71.44 -35.87
N ASP A 630 -0.77 70.44 -35.15
CA ASP A 630 -1.42 69.13 -35.11
C ASP A 630 -1.90 68.81 -33.69
N ARG A 631 -2.26 67.57 -33.40
CA ARG A 631 -2.81 67.19 -32.09
C ARG A 631 -1.84 67.44 -30.92
N SER A 632 -0.53 67.33 -31.14
CA SER A 632 0.46 67.31 -30.06
C SER A 632 1.54 68.39 -30.15
N HIS A 633 1.77 68.95 -31.34
CA HIS A 633 2.82 69.93 -31.57
C HIS A 633 2.35 71.11 -32.43
N LEU A 634 3.12 72.18 -32.34
CA LEU A 634 3.21 73.29 -33.26
C LEU A 634 4.44 73.11 -34.16
N VAL A 635 4.28 73.25 -35.48
CA VAL A 635 5.37 73.22 -36.45
C VAL A 635 5.53 74.61 -37.03
N VAL A 636 6.74 75.15 -36.91
CA VAL A 636 7.07 76.49 -37.38
C VAL A 636 8.19 76.40 -38.41
N GLU A 637 7.93 76.89 -39.61
CA GLU A 637 8.93 77.07 -40.66
C GLU A 637 9.33 78.54 -40.70
N LEU A 638 10.63 78.80 -40.72
CA LEU A 638 11.17 80.14 -40.87
C LEU A 638 12.28 80.19 -41.91
N ASP A 639 12.30 81.29 -42.66
CA ASP A 639 13.35 81.60 -43.61
C ASP A 639 14.58 82.16 -42.87
N LEU A 640 15.73 81.52 -43.07
CA LEU A 640 17.02 81.94 -42.51
C LEU A 640 17.83 82.84 -43.45
N GLY A 641 17.34 83.08 -44.66
CA GLY A 641 18.03 83.78 -45.74
C GLY A 641 18.95 82.85 -46.55
N TRP A 642 19.43 83.33 -47.70
CA TRP A 642 20.33 82.59 -48.60
C TRP A 642 19.78 81.22 -49.02
N LYS A 643 18.45 81.17 -49.23
CA LYS A 643 17.66 79.98 -49.55
C LYS A 643 17.70 78.87 -48.48
N GLN A 644 18.13 79.14 -47.24
CA GLN A 644 18.07 78.16 -46.15
C GLN A 644 16.77 78.32 -45.36
N MET A 645 16.11 77.20 -45.05
CA MET A 645 14.92 77.18 -44.19
C MET A 645 15.18 76.33 -42.95
N ALA A 646 14.57 76.71 -41.83
CA ALA A 646 14.54 75.86 -40.64
C ALA A 646 13.09 75.54 -40.27
N VAL A 647 12.84 74.27 -39.95
CA VAL A 647 11.58 73.77 -39.44
C VAL A 647 11.81 73.39 -37.99
N VAL A 648 11.10 74.06 -37.09
CA VAL A 648 11.14 73.84 -35.65
C VAL A 648 9.84 73.19 -35.23
N THR A 649 9.93 72.17 -34.39
CA THR A 649 8.76 71.51 -33.79
C THR A 649 8.73 71.74 -32.30
N LEU A 650 7.59 72.16 -31.78
CA LEU A 650 7.36 72.51 -30.38
C LEU A 650 6.16 71.71 -29.88
N ARG A 651 6.27 71.00 -28.75
CA ARG A 651 5.08 70.43 -28.12
C ARG A 651 4.11 71.53 -27.71
N GLN A 652 2.81 71.25 -27.79
CA GLN A 652 1.81 72.20 -27.33
C GLN A 652 1.95 72.46 -25.83
N GLY A 653 2.07 73.73 -25.45
CA GLY A 653 2.27 74.16 -24.06
C GLY A 653 3.74 74.23 -23.64
N ASP A 654 4.67 73.72 -24.45
CA ASP A 654 6.10 73.79 -24.18
C ASP A 654 6.73 75.03 -24.84
N ASN A 655 7.72 75.61 -24.16
CA ASN A 655 8.52 76.74 -24.64
C ASN A 655 9.92 76.32 -25.13
N VAL A 656 10.13 75.02 -25.35
CA VAL A 656 11.39 74.43 -25.80
C VAL A 656 11.13 73.58 -27.03
N ALA A 657 11.99 73.69 -28.04
CA ALA A 657 11.86 72.92 -29.27
C ALA A 657 12.21 71.44 -29.07
N ASP A 658 11.33 70.56 -29.52
CA ASP A 658 11.55 69.11 -29.56
C ASP A 658 12.49 68.69 -30.71
N GLY A 659 12.59 69.53 -31.74
CA GLY A 659 13.42 69.23 -32.91
C GLY A 659 13.59 70.42 -33.84
N VAL A 660 14.74 70.47 -34.52
CA VAL A 660 15.05 71.46 -35.55
C VAL A 660 15.65 70.75 -36.76
N VAL A 661 15.02 70.93 -37.92
CA VAL A 661 15.54 70.44 -39.20
C VAL A 661 15.86 71.64 -40.10
N LYS A 662 17.09 71.69 -40.61
CA LYS A 662 17.55 72.76 -41.53
C LYS A 662 17.61 72.23 -42.96
N HIS A 663 16.95 72.92 -43.87
CA HIS A 663 16.93 72.61 -45.30
C HIS A 663 17.81 73.58 -46.06
N SER A 664 18.64 73.06 -46.97
CA SER A 664 19.44 73.85 -47.91
C SER A 664 19.25 73.31 -49.34
N PRO A 665 18.94 74.14 -50.34
CA PRO A 665 18.65 73.66 -51.71
C PRO A 665 19.90 73.22 -52.49
N LEU A 666 21.11 73.32 -51.93
CA LEU A 666 22.37 72.95 -52.59
C LEU A 666 22.84 71.51 -52.32
N GLY A 667 22.05 70.66 -51.65
CA GLY A 667 22.48 69.34 -51.18
C GLY A 667 22.02 68.09 -51.94
N SER A 668 21.26 68.20 -53.04
CA SER A 668 20.64 67.02 -53.70
C SER A 668 21.40 66.42 -54.90
N ARG A 669 22.69 66.74 -55.11
CA ARG A 669 23.51 66.05 -56.13
C ARG A 669 24.45 65.00 -55.53
N LYS A 670 24.05 63.73 -55.73
CA LYS A 670 24.79 62.43 -55.74
C LYS A 670 25.11 61.76 -54.39
N ARG A 671 24.60 60.53 -54.22
CA ARG A 671 25.35 59.29 -54.53
C ARG A 671 24.42 58.06 -54.57
N SER A 672 24.31 57.48 -55.75
CA SER A 672 23.92 56.09 -55.96
C SER A 672 25.16 55.21 -55.82
N THR A 673 25.15 54.32 -54.83
CA THR A 673 25.85 53.03 -54.78
C THR A 673 25.04 52.14 -53.87
#